data_AF-A0A812WA31-F1
#
_entry.id   AF-A0A812WA31-F1
#
_cell.length_a   1.000
_cell.length_b   1.000
_cell.length_c   1.000
_cell.angle_alpha   90.00
_cell.angle_beta   90.00
_cell.angle_gamma   90.00
#
_symmetry.space_group_name_H-M   'P 1'
#
loop_
_entity.id
_entity.type
_entity.pdbx_description
1 polymer ?
#
loop_
_entity_poly.entity_id
_entity_poly.type
_entity_poly.pdbx_seq_one_letter_code
_entity_poly.pdbx_strand_id
1 'polypeptide(L)'
;MESLPSDGGLRRDFRFESEFDARQSVASDLETEADLQEIKAKTMYRMVEDITLGSGSRHKVLYLSNKQARLLAHTPGSMKRVLEAFEIPTPKLVIRLIQSTGGVDWTRSRMRAGINLQYPYPGGEEEALQAERNLYHFMEEVLLPLAAETNALILVQATVGSCMLTSALGQALYLHRNRFGERPPFAVTALTSDFDKLYNNENPSAKWMDFAKAVSSWRRRHRRVLQDFFKRHAGRDSIAYDMSDAFSQYIVCDGVSEHDGRIDFNPFTAFNSALLQHLMQQVPCIAVRTGHTDLVEGDEASLGNIVACLESGCPTIMVNLRAWPSSLMLPDVQQTYQEFLDTLGGRWDYLDCMVICLILKAWQNSRKALERKLVEQQVPSGARKTRQSAEDLSMLAVMAEAPFRDQLAELLQWYSRLFTEAQDRALGSSGEQRQSVDRQHQRALQMSAVIKNEHLHVADAFDIDGIWQLIRELVRLDRLPKQEEPEGIDLLEQAWCEYDAKNYLAGVYKVYSKLSYVGLLLLSALTVALTVFPQEWFLEVQVDEQGIVFIVTLMAGAATTLTTIMNPTQRWRVLRSKSAFLLSTIWRYRTRTREFSTWQPGQKPRQAFCQRFLQWKAELAEGTNLLESTMEKAYPEWVYKHLRGVRAVTSKGLASADCDDDFYTPVPPAKYVLFRLQPAIDFYQSRIPWMARRRRLLQVCIIACSLCSSILSHFKQGTWIPLVASLYSSLCAWQEFAGLDQKLRRYTEAVQALKGVQSWWVSLTEVERASPVCIDRLVESVEEFQLN
;
A
#
# COMPACT_ATOMS: atom_id res chain seq x y z
N MET A 1 90.42 -22.93 -40.01
CA MET A 1 91.20 -22.68 -38.79
C MET A 1 90.54 -21.54 -38.06
N GLU A 2 90.08 -21.80 -36.84
CA GLU A 2 89.89 -20.86 -35.71
C GLU A 2 88.84 -19.71 -35.75
N SER A 3 87.92 -19.83 -34.77
CA SER A 3 87.40 -18.84 -33.79
C SER A 3 86.44 -17.68 -34.17
N LEU A 4 85.19 -17.84 -33.68
CA LEU A 4 84.31 -16.93 -32.87
C LEU A 4 83.86 -15.54 -33.40
N PRO A 5 82.75 -14.94 -32.87
CA PRO A 5 81.57 -15.48 -32.15
C PRO A 5 80.20 -15.01 -32.70
N SER A 6 79.17 -15.71 -32.23
CA SER A 6 77.73 -15.41 -32.31
C SER A 6 77.34 -14.21 -31.44
N ASP A 7 76.64 -13.24 -32.02
CA ASP A 7 75.88 -12.23 -31.29
C ASP A 7 74.41 -12.66 -31.23
N GLY A 8 73.95 -12.89 -30.00
CA GLY A 8 72.59 -13.29 -29.68
C GLY A 8 71.83 -12.15 -29.01
N GLY A 9 70.51 -12.19 -29.14
CA GLY A 9 69.59 -11.47 -28.26
C GLY A 9 68.87 -10.30 -28.93
N LEU A 10 67.60 -10.13 -28.52
CA LEU A 10 66.77 -8.95 -28.74
C LEU A 10 66.17 -8.79 -30.15
N ARG A 11 65.18 -9.63 -30.50
CA ARG A 11 64.10 -9.18 -31.40
C ARG A 11 62.81 -10.02 -31.46
N ARG A 12 62.70 -11.13 -30.71
CA ARG A 12 61.50 -11.99 -30.77
C ARG A 12 60.56 -11.94 -29.55
N ASP A 13 61.01 -11.50 -28.37
CA ASP A 13 60.16 -11.48 -27.16
C ASP A 13 59.29 -10.22 -27.01
N PHE A 14 59.71 -9.07 -27.57
CA PHE A 14 58.96 -7.82 -27.47
C PHE A 14 57.56 -7.84 -28.11
N ARG A 15 57.31 -8.73 -29.08
CA ARG A 15 56.01 -8.78 -29.77
C ARG A 15 54.94 -9.51 -28.94
N PHE A 16 55.33 -10.56 -28.22
CA PHE A 16 54.44 -11.32 -27.35
C PHE A 16 54.13 -10.58 -26.04
N GLU A 17 55.12 -9.90 -25.44
CA GLU A 17 54.88 -9.03 -24.28
C GLU A 17 53.98 -7.83 -24.65
N SER A 18 54.18 -7.21 -25.83
CA SER A 18 53.32 -6.10 -26.26
C SER A 18 51.87 -6.51 -26.54
N GLU A 19 51.62 -7.72 -27.04
CA GLU A 19 50.26 -8.24 -27.25
C GLU A 19 49.61 -8.68 -25.93
N PHE A 20 50.40 -9.17 -24.97
CA PHE A 20 49.93 -9.55 -23.65
C PHE A 20 49.61 -8.32 -22.79
N ASP A 21 50.48 -7.31 -22.79
CA ASP A 21 50.28 -6.01 -22.12
C ASP A 21 49.14 -5.23 -22.77
N ALA A 22 49.01 -5.26 -24.11
CA ALA A 22 47.86 -4.66 -24.78
C ALA A 22 46.55 -5.40 -24.46
N ARG A 23 46.57 -6.72 -24.29
CA ARG A 23 45.40 -7.49 -23.85
C ARG A 23 45.05 -7.21 -22.38
N GLN A 24 46.05 -7.05 -21.51
CA GLN A 24 45.84 -6.66 -20.11
C GLN A 24 45.35 -5.22 -19.98
N SER A 25 45.88 -4.26 -20.76
CA SER A 25 45.42 -2.87 -20.75
C SER A 25 43.98 -2.77 -21.29
N VAL A 26 43.67 -3.49 -22.36
CA VAL A 26 42.30 -3.56 -22.89
C VAL A 26 41.36 -4.21 -21.88
N ALA A 27 41.80 -5.25 -21.17
CA ALA A 27 41.01 -5.86 -20.10
C ALA A 27 40.78 -4.90 -18.91
N SER A 28 41.81 -4.17 -18.46
CA SER A 28 41.67 -3.19 -17.38
C SER A 28 40.81 -1.99 -17.76
N ASP A 29 40.91 -1.53 -19.00
CA ASP A 29 40.08 -0.44 -19.53
C ASP A 29 38.60 -0.87 -19.64
N LEU A 30 38.35 -2.13 -19.99
CA LEU A 30 37.00 -2.72 -20.03
C LEU A 30 36.39 -2.87 -18.63
N GLU A 31 37.17 -3.27 -17.63
CA GLU A 31 36.73 -3.32 -16.22
C GLU A 31 36.42 -1.90 -15.71
N THR A 32 37.26 -0.92 -16.01
CA THR A 32 37.05 0.48 -15.61
C THR A 32 35.81 1.10 -16.29
N GLU A 33 35.55 0.79 -17.57
CA GLU A 33 34.33 1.22 -18.27
C GLU A 33 33.07 0.55 -17.68
N ALA A 34 33.16 -0.74 -17.32
CA ALA A 34 32.05 -1.48 -16.70
C ALA A 34 31.70 -0.93 -15.31
N ASP A 35 32.69 -0.63 -14.48
CA ASP A 35 32.50 -0.03 -13.15
C ASP A 35 31.88 1.37 -13.25
N LEU A 36 32.31 2.17 -14.23
CA LEU A 36 31.74 3.48 -14.48
C LEU A 36 30.27 3.40 -14.93
N GLN A 37 29.91 2.41 -15.74
CA GLN A 37 28.50 2.16 -16.13
C GLN A 37 27.65 1.69 -14.94
N GLU A 38 28.24 0.94 -14.01
CA GLU A 38 27.58 0.51 -12.78
C GLU A 38 27.31 1.69 -11.83
N ILE A 39 28.31 2.57 -11.65
CA ILE A 39 28.17 3.80 -10.87
C ILE A 39 27.12 4.72 -11.49
N LYS A 40 27.10 4.86 -12.82
CA LYS A 40 26.06 5.64 -13.53
C LYS A 40 24.68 5.06 -13.34
N ALA A 41 24.52 3.74 -13.46
CA ALA A 41 23.23 3.08 -13.23
C ALA A 41 22.77 3.28 -11.79
N LYS A 42 23.64 3.07 -10.79
CA LYS A 42 23.31 3.32 -9.38
C LYS A 42 22.89 4.77 -9.15
N THR A 43 23.64 5.73 -9.66
CA THR A 43 23.38 7.16 -9.43
C THR A 43 22.31 7.76 -10.33
N MET A 44 21.86 7.04 -11.37
CA MET A 44 21.05 7.54 -12.49
C MET A 44 21.66 8.76 -13.20
N TYR A 45 22.96 9.03 -13.02
CA TYR A 45 23.60 10.22 -13.56
C TYR A 45 23.68 10.17 -15.10
N ARG A 46 22.93 11.06 -15.76
CA ARG A 46 22.85 11.19 -17.23
C ARG A 46 22.49 9.87 -17.94
N MET A 47 21.69 9.03 -17.28
CA MET A 47 21.20 7.76 -17.85
C MET A 47 19.94 7.95 -18.70
N VAL A 48 19.12 8.96 -18.38
CA VAL A 48 17.95 9.35 -19.19
C VAL A 48 18.40 10.35 -20.26
N GLU A 49 18.18 10.01 -21.52
CA GLU A 49 18.55 10.83 -22.67
C GLU A 49 17.28 11.50 -23.26
N ASP A 50 17.32 12.83 -23.42
CA ASP A 50 16.30 13.58 -24.16
C ASP A 50 16.62 13.50 -25.66
N ILE A 51 15.74 12.88 -26.44
CA ILE A 51 15.89 12.73 -27.89
C ILE A 51 14.78 13.45 -28.65
N THR A 52 15.07 13.84 -29.89
CA THR A 52 14.07 14.33 -30.84
C THR A 52 14.14 13.46 -32.08
N LEU A 53 13.04 12.81 -32.43
CA LEU A 53 12.96 11.97 -33.63
C LEU A 53 12.71 12.84 -34.88
N GLY A 54 12.90 12.28 -36.07
CA GLY A 54 12.69 12.99 -37.35
C GLY A 54 11.27 13.56 -37.54
N SER A 55 10.29 13.08 -36.76
CA SER A 55 8.92 13.60 -36.70
C SER A 55 8.76 14.91 -35.90
N GLY A 56 9.83 15.40 -35.24
CA GLY A 56 9.80 16.57 -34.36
C GLY A 56 9.32 16.29 -32.93
N SER A 57 8.91 15.05 -32.64
CA SER A 57 8.49 14.63 -31.30
C SER A 57 9.68 14.51 -30.35
N ARG A 58 9.54 15.04 -29.13
CA ARG A 58 10.53 14.97 -28.05
C ARG A 58 10.22 13.80 -27.12
N HIS A 59 11.21 12.99 -26.82
CA HIS A 59 11.07 11.82 -25.95
C HIS A 59 12.19 11.76 -24.91
N LYS A 60 11.89 11.22 -23.74
CA LYS A 60 12.88 10.83 -22.73
C LYS A 60 13.08 9.32 -22.80
N VAL A 61 14.32 8.86 -22.97
CA VAL A 61 14.60 7.43 -23.13
C VAL A 61 15.66 6.97 -22.13
N LEU A 62 15.36 5.91 -21.40
CA LEU A 62 16.30 5.17 -20.58
C LEU A 62 16.59 3.83 -21.24
N TYR A 63 17.83 3.64 -21.70
CA TYR A 63 18.33 2.36 -22.17
C TYR A 63 19.03 1.62 -21.04
N LEU A 64 18.69 0.34 -20.84
CA LEU A 64 19.29 -0.53 -19.83
C LEU A 64 19.87 -1.79 -20.50
N SER A 65 21.06 -2.19 -20.07
CA SER A 65 21.50 -3.58 -20.26
C SER A 65 20.84 -4.49 -19.23
N ASN A 66 20.78 -5.80 -19.51
CA ASN A 66 20.32 -6.78 -18.52
C ASN A 66 21.06 -6.70 -17.16
N LYS A 67 22.37 -6.44 -17.17
CA LYS A 67 23.16 -6.23 -15.95
C LYS A 67 22.66 -5.00 -15.17
N GLN A 68 22.38 -3.89 -15.85
CA GLN A 68 21.86 -2.67 -15.24
C GLN A 68 20.43 -2.85 -14.72
N ALA A 69 19.56 -3.52 -15.48
CA ALA A 69 18.19 -3.82 -15.04
C ALA A 69 18.19 -4.66 -13.76
N ARG A 70 19.01 -5.72 -13.71
CA ARG A 70 19.18 -6.55 -12.50
C ARG A 70 19.72 -5.74 -11.33
N LEU A 71 20.73 -4.90 -11.56
CA LEU A 71 21.31 -4.05 -10.51
C LEU A 71 20.28 -3.08 -9.92
N LEU A 72 19.51 -2.40 -10.78
CA LEU A 72 18.49 -1.46 -10.35
C LEU A 72 17.38 -2.17 -9.58
N ALA A 73 16.94 -3.36 -10.02
CA ALA A 73 15.90 -4.12 -9.34
C ALA A 73 16.24 -4.46 -7.87
N HIS A 74 17.52 -4.74 -7.57
CA HIS A 74 17.95 -5.17 -6.23
C HIS A 74 18.49 -4.02 -5.35
N THR A 75 18.78 -2.86 -5.95
CA THR A 75 19.34 -1.72 -5.20
C THR A 75 18.22 -0.93 -4.52
N PRO A 76 18.23 -0.76 -3.18
CA PRO A 76 17.20 0.02 -2.51
C PRO A 76 17.22 1.50 -2.96
N GLY A 77 16.04 2.09 -3.14
CA GLY A 77 15.89 3.48 -3.56
C GLY A 77 16.31 3.78 -5.02
N SER A 78 16.66 2.76 -5.82
CA SER A 78 16.90 2.92 -7.26
C SER A 78 15.66 3.40 -8.01
N MET A 79 14.49 2.82 -7.74
CA MET A 79 13.22 3.14 -8.41
C MET A 79 12.83 4.60 -8.22
N LYS A 80 13.02 5.13 -7.01
CA LYS A 80 12.82 6.56 -6.72
C LYS A 80 13.70 7.44 -7.60
N ARG A 81 14.99 7.12 -7.70
CA ARG A 81 15.94 7.84 -8.56
C ARG A 81 15.60 7.76 -10.04
N VAL A 82 15.09 6.60 -10.50
CA VAL A 82 14.60 6.44 -11.89
C VAL A 82 13.43 7.38 -12.14
N LEU A 83 12.42 7.39 -11.27
CA LEU A 83 11.25 8.26 -11.41
C LEU A 83 11.61 9.76 -11.35
N GLU A 84 12.51 10.14 -10.44
CA GLU A 84 13.05 11.50 -10.34
C GLU A 84 13.82 11.91 -11.61
N ALA A 85 14.62 11.01 -12.20
CA ALA A 85 15.37 11.27 -13.43
C ALA A 85 14.47 11.46 -14.66
N PHE A 86 13.30 10.83 -14.68
CA PHE A 86 12.29 11.05 -15.72
C PHE A 86 11.48 12.35 -15.52
N GLU A 87 11.67 13.06 -14.40
CA GLU A 87 10.94 14.27 -14.04
C GLU A 87 9.41 14.05 -14.03
N ILE A 88 8.97 12.85 -13.62
CA ILE A 88 7.55 12.48 -13.59
C ILE A 88 6.86 13.30 -12.48
N PRO A 89 5.79 14.06 -12.78
CA PRO A 89 5.03 14.75 -11.74
C PRO A 89 4.40 13.72 -10.81
N THR A 90 4.27 14.03 -9.52
CA THR A 90 3.74 13.09 -8.51
C THR A 90 2.35 12.59 -8.93
N PRO A 91 2.22 11.31 -9.34
CA PRO A 91 0.95 10.81 -9.83
C PRO A 91 -0.01 10.56 -8.66
N LYS A 92 -1.32 10.63 -8.88
CA LYS A 92 -2.32 10.21 -7.86
C LYS A 92 -2.83 8.79 -8.08
N LEU A 93 -2.62 8.24 -9.27
CA LEU A 93 -3.02 6.90 -9.69
C LEU A 93 -1.98 6.33 -10.66
N VAL A 94 -1.72 5.03 -10.57
CA VAL A 94 -0.93 4.30 -11.57
C VAL A 94 -1.86 3.37 -12.34
N ILE A 95 -1.80 3.43 -13.67
CA ILE A 95 -2.57 2.56 -14.56
C ILE A 95 -1.58 1.70 -15.33
N ARG A 96 -1.54 0.41 -15.04
CA ARG A 96 -0.67 -0.56 -15.73
C ARG A 96 -1.45 -1.26 -16.84
N LEU A 97 -1.10 -1.00 -18.08
CA LEU A 97 -1.57 -1.73 -19.25
C LEU A 97 -0.65 -2.93 -19.48
N ILE A 98 -1.11 -4.12 -19.10
CA ILE A 98 -0.35 -5.37 -19.30
C ILE A 98 -0.41 -5.73 -20.79
N GLN A 99 0.72 -6.17 -21.37
CA GLN A 99 0.78 -6.60 -22.77
C GLN A 99 -0.41 -7.50 -23.11
N SER A 100 -1.14 -7.12 -24.16
CA SER A 100 -2.38 -7.76 -24.59
C SER A 100 -2.26 -8.08 -26.07
N THR A 101 -2.01 -9.34 -26.39
CA THR A 101 -1.82 -9.83 -27.77
C THR A 101 -3.16 -10.17 -28.43
N GLY A 102 -3.17 -10.66 -29.68
CA GLY A 102 -4.41 -11.13 -30.33
C GLY A 102 -5.19 -10.08 -31.10
N GLY A 103 -4.62 -8.88 -31.29
CA GLY A 103 -5.18 -7.84 -32.14
C GLY A 103 -5.02 -8.15 -33.63
N VAL A 104 -5.59 -7.30 -34.47
CA VAL A 104 -5.58 -7.46 -35.92
C VAL A 104 -4.15 -7.45 -36.45
N ASP A 105 -3.34 -6.48 -36.03
CA ASP A 105 -1.94 -6.36 -36.46
C ASP A 105 -1.07 -7.51 -35.95
N TRP A 106 -1.35 -8.00 -34.74
CA TRP A 106 -0.68 -9.15 -34.15
C TRP A 106 -0.92 -10.42 -34.98
N THR A 107 -2.17 -10.65 -35.38
CA THR A 107 -2.56 -11.80 -36.22
C THR A 107 -1.97 -11.69 -37.61
N ARG A 108 -2.06 -10.51 -38.24
CA ARG A 108 -1.47 -10.25 -39.57
C ARG A 108 0.03 -10.45 -39.60
N SER A 109 0.75 -10.01 -38.56
CA SER A 109 2.20 -10.21 -38.47
C SER A 109 2.58 -11.68 -38.46
N ARG A 110 1.82 -12.53 -37.75
CA ARG A 110 2.05 -13.98 -37.70
C ARG A 110 1.69 -14.66 -39.02
N MET A 111 0.58 -14.26 -39.64
CA MET A 111 0.20 -14.75 -40.98
C MET A 111 1.28 -14.43 -42.02
N ARG A 112 1.84 -13.21 -41.99
CA ARG A 112 2.96 -12.81 -42.87
C ARG A 112 4.22 -13.62 -42.62
N ALA A 113 4.44 -14.02 -41.37
CA ALA A 113 5.57 -14.88 -41.00
C ALA A 113 5.39 -16.35 -41.43
N GLY A 114 4.31 -16.69 -42.15
CA GLY A 114 4.02 -18.05 -42.59
C GLY A 114 3.36 -18.92 -41.51
N ILE A 115 3.01 -18.34 -40.35
CA ILE A 115 2.31 -19.03 -39.28
C ILE A 115 0.84 -19.12 -39.69
N ASN A 116 0.35 -20.33 -39.91
CA ASN A 116 -1.05 -20.59 -40.24
C ASN A 116 -1.91 -20.31 -38.99
N LEU A 117 -2.40 -19.07 -38.88
CA LEU A 117 -3.15 -18.56 -37.75
C LEU A 117 -4.52 -18.04 -38.22
N GLN A 118 -5.58 -18.29 -37.45
CA GLN A 118 -6.86 -17.63 -37.62
C GLN A 118 -7.00 -16.49 -36.61
N TYR A 119 -7.84 -15.50 -36.92
CA TYR A 119 -8.18 -14.49 -35.91
C TYR A 119 -8.76 -15.18 -34.67
N PRO A 120 -8.43 -14.71 -33.45
CA PRO A 120 -8.97 -15.28 -32.22
C PRO A 120 -10.46 -14.94 -32.01
N TYR A 121 -11.14 -14.50 -33.08
CA TYR A 121 -12.54 -14.09 -33.14
C TYR A 121 -13.26 -14.96 -34.19
N PRO A 122 -14.40 -15.59 -33.86
CA PRO A 122 -15.14 -16.46 -34.80
C PRO A 122 -15.63 -15.75 -36.06
N GLY A 123 -16.00 -14.46 -35.94
CA GLY A 123 -16.33 -13.59 -37.07
C GLY A 123 -15.11 -13.15 -37.89
N GLY A 124 -13.93 -13.72 -37.63
CA GLY A 124 -12.71 -13.45 -38.36
C GLY A 124 -12.22 -12.02 -38.16
N GLU A 125 -11.80 -11.39 -39.26
CA GLU A 125 -11.22 -10.05 -39.25
C GLU A 125 -12.23 -8.95 -38.90
N GLU A 126 -13.49 -9.08 -39.33
CA GLU A 126 -14.51 -8.06 -39.09
C GLU A 126 -14.83 -7.90 -37.60
N GLU A 127 -14.99 -9.04 -36.90
CA GLU A 127 -15.21 -9.04 -35.45
C GLU A 127 -13.98 -8.55 -34.69
N ALA A 128 -12.77 -8.89 -35.14
CA ALA A 128 -11.52 -8.40 -34.56
C ALA A 128 -11.39 -6.87 -34.67
N LEU A 129 -11.73 -6.31 -35.83
CA LEU A 129 -11.77 -4.86 -36.05
C LEU A 129 -12.83 -4.18 -35.16
N GLN A 130 -13.99 -4.81 -34.99
CA GLN A 130 -15.02 -4.30 -34.09
C GLN A 130 -14.57 -4.34 -32.62
N ALA A 131 -13.88 -5.39 -32.20
CA ALA A 131 -13.30 -5.51 -30.86
C ALA A 131 -12.27 -4.40 -30.59
N GLU A 132 -11.40 -4.09 -31.56
CA GLU A 132 -10.47 -2.97 -31.46
C GLU A 132 -11.20 -1.62 -31.37
N ARG A 133 -12.28 -1.40 -32.16
CA ARG A 133 -13.15 -0.21 -32.03
C ARG A 133 -13.71 -0.04 -30.62
N ASN A 134 -14.20 -1.12 -30.02
CA ASN A 134 -14.71 -1.09 -28.64
C ASN A 134 -13.59 -0.74 -27.65
N LEU A 135 -12.37 -1.24 -27.89
CA LEU A 135 -11.21 -0.89 -27.08
C LEU A 135 -10.84 0.59 -27.20
N TYR A 136 -10.91 1.19 -28.39
CA TYR A 136 -10.72 2.63 -28.58
C TYR A 136 -11.76 3.44 -27.78
N HIS A 137 -13.04 3.05 -27.82
CA HIS A 137 -14.07 3.69 -27.01
C HIS A 137 -13.80 3.61 -25.50
N PHE A 138 -13.33 2.45 -25.01
CA PHE A 138 -12.89 2.32 -23.63
C PHE A 138 -11.72 3.27 -23.29
N MET A 139 -10.73 3.40 -24.18
CA MET A 139 -9.61 4.32 -23.98
C MET A 139 -10.09 5.78 -23.90
N GLU A 140 -11.01 6.17 -24.78
CA GLU A 140 -11.52 7.54 -24.90
C GLU A 140 -12.46 7.94 -23.76
N GLU A 141 -13.41 7.09 -23.39
CA GLU A 141 -14.49 7.42 -22.44
C GLU A 141 -14.15 7.09 -20.98
N VAL A 142 -13.20 6.17 -20.75
CA VAL A 142 -12.84 5.72 -19.41
C VAL A 142 -11.40 6.09 -19.06
N LEU A 143 -10.43 5.59 -19.83
CA LEU A 143 -9.04 5.61 -19.41
C LEU A 143 -8.43 7.02 -19.49
N LEU A 144 -8.60 7.73 -20.60
CA LEU A 144 -8.04 9.07 -20.77
C LEU A 144 -8.65 10.11 -19.81
N PRO A 145 -9.98 10.17 -19.58
CA PRO A 145 -10.56 11.07 -18.59
C PRO A 145 -10.09 10.74 -17.18
N LEU A 146 -10.05 9.46 -16.80
CA LEU A 146 -9.53 9.03 -15.50
C LEU A 146 -8.08 9.45 -15.29
N ALA A 147 -7.24 9.26 -16.32
CA ALA A 147 -5.84 9.66 -16.27
C ALA A 147 -5.68 11.18 -16.11
N ALA A 148 -6.51 11.96 -16.79
CA ALA A 148 -6.51 13.42 -16.70
C ALA A 148 -7.00 13.94 -15.34
N GLU A 149 -8.06 13.35 -14.78
CA GLU A 149 -8.59 13.73 -13.45
C GLU A 149 -7.60 13.45 -12.32
N THR A 150 -6.83 12.36 -12.45
CA THR A 150 -5.95 11.87 -11.39
C THR A 150 -4.46 12.22 -11.61
N ASN A 151 -4.11 12.93 -12.69
CA ASN A 151 -2.70 13.10 -13.10
C ASN A 151 -1.97 11.76 -13.05
N ALA A 152 -2.53 10.74 -13.72
CA ALA A 152 -2.06 9.36 -13.59
C ALA A 152 -0.68 9.14 -14.21
N LEU A 153 0.00 8.09 -13.77
CA LEU A 153 1.12 7.50 -14.48
C LEU A 153 0.66 6.23 -15.19
N ILE A 154 0.67 6.23 -16.51
CA ILE A 154 0.31 5.08 -17.34
C ILE A 154 1.59 4.32 -17.69
N LEU A 155 1.64 3.04 -17.30
CA LEU A 155 2.69 2.11 -17.70
C LEU A 155 2.15 1.23 -18.82
N VAL A 156 2.80 1.24 -19.98
CA VAL A 156 2.32 0.52 -21.18
C VAL A 156 3.50 -0.14 -21.89
N GLN A 157 3.25 -1.13 -22.75
CA GLN A 157 4.29 -1.68 -23.61
C GLN A 157 4.64 -0.73 -24.76
N ALA A 158 5.90 -0.67 -25.18
CA ALA A 158 6.36 0.27 -26.21
C ALA A 158 6.15 -0.19 -27.66
N THR A 159 5.93 -1.48 -27.90
CA THR A 159 5.87 -2.08 -29.24
C THR A 159 4.45 -2.06 -29.81
N VAL A 160 4.33 -1.62 -31.06
CA VAL A 160 3.08 -1.63 -31.85
C VAL A 160 3.02 -2.94 -32.63
N GLY A 161 1.82 -3.51 -32.72
CA GLY A 161 1.57 -4.82 -33.35
C GLY A 161 1.77 -6.01 -32.41
N SER A 162 2.53 -5.85 -31.32
CA SER A 162 2.60 -6.84 -30.23
C SER A 162 1.42 -6.70 -29.25
N CYS A 163 1.00 -5.47 -28.97
CA CYS A 163 0.04 -5.13 -27.92
C CYS A 163 -1.09 -4.24 -28.45
N MET A 164 -2.33 -4.75 -28.41
CA MET A 164 -3.50 -3.97 -28.84
C MET A 164 -3.79 -2.78 -27.93
N LEU A 165 -3.46 -2.86 -26.63
CA LEU A 165 -3.61 -1.72 -25.70
C LEU A 165 -2.66 -0.58 -26.04
N THR A 166 -1.45 -0.90 -26.50
CA THR A 166 -0.47 0.09 -26.95
C THR A 166 -0.94 0.80 -28.21
N SER A 167 -1.41 0.05 -29.21
CA SER A 167 -2.00 0.62 -30.42
C SER A 167 -3.22 1.49 -30.09
N ALA A 168 -4.11 0.97 -29.22
CA ALA A 168 -5.33 1.67 -28.80
C ALA A 168 -5.04 3.01 -28.11
N LEU A 169 -4.14 3.00 -27.13
CA LEU A 169 -3.73 4.19 -26.40
C LEU A 169 -3.00 5.19 -27.32
N GLY A 170 -2.09 4.71 -28.16
CA GLY A 170 -1.32 5.55 -29.09
C GLY A 170 -2.22 6.33 -30.05
N GLN A 171 -3.22 5.66 -30.64
CA GLN A 171 -4.19 6.32 -31.52
C GLN A 171 -5.10 7.28 -30.75
N ALA A 172 -5.59 6.89 -29.56
CA ALA A 172 -6.44 7.76 -28.75
C ALA A 172 -5.71 9.06 -28.35
N LEU A 173 -4.42 8.97 -27.97
CA LEU A 173 -3.57 10.13 -27.70
C LEU A 173 -3.34 10.99 -28.94
N TYR A 174 -3.12 10.37 -30.10
CA TYR A 174 -2.94 11.09 -31.36
C TYR A 174 -4.19 11.91 -31.73
N LEU A 175 -5.38 11.30 -31.63
CA LEU A 175 -6.65 11.97 -31.95
C LEU A 175 -6.97 13.10 -30.95
N HIS A 176 -6.66 12.91 -29.68
CA HIS A 176 -6.89 13.92 -28.63
C HIS A 176 -5.71 14.88 -28.43
N ARG A 177 -4.70 14.87 -29.31
CA ARG A 177 -3.53 15.77 -29.23
C ARG A 177 -3.93 17.24 -29.24
N ASN A 178 -4.97 17.61 -29.99
CA ASN A 178 -5.48 18.99 -29.99
C ASN A 178 -6.15 19.38 -28.67
N ARG A 179 -6.74 18.43 -27.95
CA ARG A 179 -7.41 18.64 -26.66
C ARG A 179 -6.39 18.78 -25.52
N PHE A 180 -5.35 17.95 -25.53
CA PHE A 180 -4.35 17.90 -24.47
C PHE A 180 -3.10 18.76 -24.74
N GLY A 181 -2.91 19.24 -25.97
CA GLY A 181 -1.70 19.95 -26.38
C GLY A 181 -0.50 19.01 -26.57
N GLU A 182 0.72 19.56 -26.54
CA GLU A 182 1.96 18.76 -26.66
C GLU A 182 2.25 17.88 -25.45
N ARG A 183 1.69 18.20 -24.28
CA ARG A 183 1.91 17.46 -23.03
C ARG A 183 0.57 17.22 -22.32
N PRO A 184 0.06 15.98 -22.29
CA PRO A 184 -1.13 15.67 -21.53
C PRO A 184 -0.93 15.91 -20.03
N PRO A 185 -2.01 16.12 -19.27
CA PRO A 185 -1.96 16.35 -17.81
C PRO A 185 -1.63 15.08 -17.01
N PHE A 186 -1.09 14.04 -17.66
CA PHE A 186 -0.70 12.74 -17.10
C PHE A 186 0.55 12.25 -17.84
N ALA A 187 1.30 11.33 -17.23
CA ALA A 187 2.52 10.79 -17.82
C ALA A 187 2.29 9.40 -18.41
N VAL A 188 2.92 9.11 -19.55
CA VAL A 188 2.89 7.78 -20.19
C VAL A 188 4.32 7.28 -20.35
N THR A 189 4.64 6.21 -19.64
CA THR A 189 5.95 5.55 -19.70
C THR A 189 5.79 4.20 -20.40
N ALA A 190 6.43 4.08 -21.55
CA ALA A 190 6.43 2.89 -22.36
C ALA A 190 7.64 1.99 -22.01
N LEU A 191 7.39 0.70 -21.81
CA LEU A 191 8.33 -0.31 -21.36
C LEU A 191 8.49 -1.38 -22.45
N THR A 192 9.71 -1.85 -22.73
CA THR A 192 9.89 -3.04 -23.59
C THR A 192 11.23 -3.73 -23.41
N SER A 193 11.23 -5.05 -23.55
CA SER A 193 12.40 -5.92 -23.71
C SER A 193 12.40 -6.75 -25.01
N ASP A 194 11.45 -6.50 -25.91
CA ASP A 194 11.21 -7.22 -27.18
C ASP A 194 12.23 -6.87 -28.28
N PHE A 195 13.53 -6.83 -27.95
CA PHE A 195 14.58 -6.44 -28.91
C PHE A 195 14.76 -7.46 -30.03
N ASP A 196 14.48 -8.74 -29.79
CA ASP A 196 14.45 -9.78 -30.81
C ASP A 196 13.47 -9.42 -31.95
N LYS A 197 12.23 -9.06 -31.59
CA LYS A 197 11.17 -8.70 -32.54
C LYS A 197 11.43 -7.36 -33.22
N LEU A 198 12.12 -6.43 -32.57
CA LEU A 198 12.53 -5.16 -33.17
C LEU A 198 13.62 -5.36 -34.23
N TYR A 199 14.65 -6.17 -33.95
CA TYR A 199 15.76 -6.37 -34.88
C TYR A 199 15.39 -7.26 -36.07
N ASN A 200 14.32 -8.06 -35.97
CA ASN A 200 13.72 -8.75 -37.11
C ASN A 200 13.02 -7.80 -38.10
N ASN A 201 12.71 -6.57 -37.69
CA ASN A 201 12.09 -5.58 -38.57
C ASN A 201 13.14 -4.90 -39.45
N GLU A 202 13.32 -5.44 -40.65
CA GLU A 202 14.28 -4.95 -41.64
C GLU A 202 13.85 -3.66 -42.36
N ASN A 203 12.67 -3.11 -42.04
CA ASN A 203 12.19 -1.89 -42.70
C ASN A 203 13.11 -0.69 -42.39
N PRO A 204 13.75 -0.07 -43.41
CA PRO A 204 14.65 1.07 -43.19
C PRO A 204 13.98 2.30 -42.58
N SER A 205 12.66 2.42 -42.68
CA SER A 205 11.86 3.50 -42.10
C SER A 205 11.23 3.15 -40.75
N ALA A 206 11.64 2.04 -40.13
CA ALA A 206 11.12 1.64 -38.82
C ALA A 206 11.56 2.59 -37.72
N LYS A 207 10.65 2.95 -36.82
CA LYS A 207 10.88 3.92 -35.75
C LYS A 207 11.94 3.44 -34.77
N TRP A 208 12.00 2.15 -34.48
CA TRP A 208 13.01 1.60 -33.58
C TRP A 208 14.45 1.90 -34.07
N MET A 209 14.69 1.98 -35.39
CA MET A 209 15.99 2.34 -35.94
C MET A 209 16.32 3.82 -35.68
N ASP A 210 15.32 4.70 -35.72
CA ASP A 210 15.50 6.11 -35.37
C ASP A 210 15.81 6.26 -33.88
N PHE A 211 15.16 5.49 -33.00
CA PHE A 211 15.51 5.43 -31.58
C PHE A 211 16.94 4.92 -31.35
N ALA A 212 17.31 3.80 -31.97
CA ALA A 212 18.65 3.21 -31.86
C ALA A 212 19.74 4.14 -32.40
N LYS A 213 19.42 4.93 -33.43
CA LYS A 213 20.29 6.01 -33.92
C LYS A 213 20.29 7.17 -32.96
N ALA A 214 19.18 7.64 -32.40
CA ALA A 214 19.16 8.84 -31.57
C ALA A 214 19.86 8.63 -30.21
N VAL A 215 19.55 7.55 -29.51
CA VAL A 215 20.02 7.26 -28.15
C VAL A 215 21.47 6.81 -28.17
N SER A 216 22.36 7.54 -27.49
CA SER A 216 23.80 7.33 -27.59
C SER A 216 24.28 6.01 -26.94
N SER A 217 23.70 5.65 -25.80
CA SER A 217 23.95 4.38 -25.10
C SER A 217 23.53 3.17 -25.93
N TRP A 218 22.30 3.18 -26.46
CA TRP A 218 21.79 2.17 -27.39
C TRP A 218 22.65 2.10 -28.66
N ARG A 219 22.96 3.24 -29.31
CA ARG A 219 23.80 3.29 -30.52
C ARG A 219 25.16 2.61 -30.33
N ARG A 220 25.80 2.82 -29.18
CA ARG A 220 27.08 2.18 -28.84
C ARG A 220 26.93 0.66 -28.72
N ARG A 221 25.92 0.18 -27.99
CA ARG A 221 25.69 -1.26 -27.79
C ARG A 221 25.18 -1.96 -29.05
N HIS A 222 24.38 -1.27 -29.87
CA HIS A 222 23.95 -1.71 -31.19
C HIS A 222 25.13 -2.08 -32.09
N ARG A 223 26.13 -1.17 -32.20
CA ARG A 223 27.32 -1.38 -33.04
C ARG A 223 28.28 -2.46 -32.50
N ARG A 224 28.35 -2.63 -31.19
CA ARG A 224 29.32 -3.55 -30.55
C ARG A 224 28.79 -4.98 -30.44
N VAL A 225 27.51 -5.15 -30.10
CA VAL A 225 26.98 -6.45 -29.65
C VAL A 225 25.66 -6.78 -30.34
N LEU A 226 24.65 -5.90 -30.25
CA LEU A 226 23.27 -6.30 -30.56
C LEU A 226 23.07 -6.64 -32.04
N GLN A 227 23.69 -5.89 -32.96
CA GLN A 227 23.51 -6.13 -34.39
C GLN A 227 23.97 -7.54 -34.80
N ASP A 228 25.16 -7.96 -34.36
CA ASP A 228 25.68 -9.28 -34.67
C ASP A 228 24.98 -10.38 -33.88
N PHE A 229 24.60 -10.08 -32.64
CA PHE A 229 23.88 -11.00 -31.78
C PHE A 229 22.52 -11.41 -32.36
N PHE A 230 21.67 -10.44 -32.69
CA PHE A 230 20.34 -10.71 -33.21
C PHE A 230 20.38 -11.21 -34.65
N LYS A 231 21.38 -10.87 -35.46
CA LYS A 231 21.60 -11.52 -36.76
C LYS A 231 21.88 -13.02 -36.65
N ARG A 232 22.63 -13.44 -35.61
CA ARG A 232 22.92 -14.86 -35.36
C ARG A 232 21.74 -15.61 -34.74
N HIS A 233 20.91 -14.90 -33.98
CA HIS A 233 19.74 -15.44 -33.29
C HIS A 233 18.41 -15.17 -33.99
N ALA A 234 18.44 -14.61 -35.21
CA ALA A 234 17.26 -14.45 -36.05
C ALA A 234 16.65 -15.83 -36.30
N GLY A 235 15.57 -16.14 -35.59
CA GLY A 235 14.84 -17.38 -35.73
C GLY A 235 14.15 -17.50 -37.09
N ARG A 236 13.71 -18.72 -37.44
CA ARG A 236 12.90 -18.97 -38.65
C ARG A 236 11.54 -18.25 -38.63
N ASP A 237 11.11 -17.75 -37.47
CA ASP A 237 9.86 -17.00 -37.31
C ASP A 237 10.09 -15.50 -37.56
N SER A 238 9.69 -15.03 -38.74
CA SER A 238 9.85 -13.65 -39.24
C SER A 238 8.88 -12.65 -38.61
N ILE A 239 8.62 -12.77 -37.31
CA ILE A 239 7.76 -11.83 -36.58
C ILE A 239 8.56 -10.56 -36.30
N ALA A 240 8.03 -9.44 -36.80
CA ALA A 240 8.67 -8.13 -36.74
C ALA A 240 7.68 -7.10 -36.19
N TYR A 241 8.08 -6.36 -35.15
CA TYR A 241 7.31 -5.25 -34.58
C TYR A 241 8.07 -3.93 -34.73
N ASP A 242 7.39 -2.82 -34.45
CA ASP A 242 8.02 -1.50 -34.40
C ASP A 242 7.70 -0.79 -33.08
N MET A 243 8.45 0.25 -32.75
CA MET A 243 8.18 1.10 -31.59
C MET A 243 7.15 2.17 -31.91
N SER A 244 6.23 2.43 -30.98
CA SER A 244 5.33 3.58 -31.05
C SER A 244 6.11 4.87 -30.86
N ASP A 245 5.79 5.94 -31.60
CA ASP A 245 6.28 7.31 -31.34
C ASP A 245 5.22 8.21 -30.65
N ALA A 246 4.13 7.61 -30.16
CA ALA A 246 3.04 8.34 -29.52
C ALA A 246 3.31 8.72 -28.06
N PHE A 247 4.32 8.13 -27.40
CA PHE A 247 4.56 8.30 -25.96
C PHE A 247 5.72 9.27 -25.69
N SER A 248 5.73 9.86 -24.49
CA SER A 248 6.75 10.85 -24.11
C SER A 248 7.97 10.22 -23.44
N GLN A 249 7.82 9.06 -22.80
CA GLN A 249 8.87 8.43 -22.00
C GLN A 249 9.01 6.94 -22.37
N TYR A 250 10.24 6.46 -22.50
CA TYR A 250 10.55 5.07 -22.83
C TYR A 250 11.62 4.51 -21.90
N ILE A 251 11.41 3.28 -21.44
CA ILE A 251 12.40 2.47 -20.74
C ILE A 251 12.56 1.19 -21.57
N VAL A 252 13.76 0.98 -22.09
CA VAL A 252 14.07 -0.12 -23.00
C VAL A 252 15.20 -0.98 -22.43
N CYS A 253 15.04 -2.30 -22.46
CA CYS A 253 16.05 -3.25 -21.99
C CYS A 253 16.42 -4.22 -23.10
N ASP A 254 17.72 -4.47 -23.30
CA ASP A 254 18.17 -5.26 -24.46
C ASP A 254 17.92 -6.77 -24.39
N GLY A 255 17.64 -7.31 -23.21
CA GLY A 255 17.32 -8.72 -23.03
C GLY A 255 18.51 -9.67 -23.27
N VAL A 256 19.74 -9.16 -23.41
CA VAL A 256 20.92 -10.00 -23.74
C VAL A 256 21.68 -10.37 -22.47
N SER A 257 21.80 -11.66 -22.19
CA SER A 257 22.67 -12.18 -21.12
C SER A 257 24.15 -12.01 -21.47
N GLU A 258 24.89 -11.37 -20.57
CA GLU A 258 26.34 -11.12 -20.75
C GLU A 258 27.19 -12.38 -20.51
N HIS A 259 26.66 -13.39 -19.81
CA HIS A 259 27.41 -14.60 -19.44
C HIS A 259 27.25 -15.73 -20.46
N ASP A 260 26.03 -15.93 -20.98
CA ASP A 260 25.69 -17.12 -21.79
C ASP A 260 25.38 -16.79 -23.25
N GLY A 261 25.34 -15.50 -23.62
CA GLY A 261 25.02 -15.07 -24.98
C GLY A 261 23.65 -15.57 -25.44
N ARG A 262 22.67 -15.58 -24.53
CA ARG A 262 21.27 -15.94 -24.79
C ARG A 262 20.35 -14.80 -24.45
N ILE A 263 19.15 -14.83 -25.01
CA ILE A 263 18.07 -13.92 -24.63
C ILE A 263 17.57 -14.33 -23.24
N ASP A 264 17.54 -13.39 -22.30
CA ASP A 264 17.05 -13.55 -20.93
C ASP A 264 16.19 -12.34 -20.55
N PHE A 265 14.88 -12.58 -20.41
CA PHE A 265 13.90 -11.55 -20.06
C PHE A 265 13.75 -11.35 -18.55
N ASN A 266 14.26 -12.28 -17.72
CA ASN A 266 14.05 -12.28 -16.27
C ASN A 266 14.55 -11.00 -15.58
N PRO A 267 15.71 -10.40 -15.95
CA PRO A 267 16.17 -9.13 -15.36
C PRO A 267 15.18 -7.99 -15.56
N PHE A 268 14.54 -7.92 -16.72
CA PHE A 268 13.57 -6.88 -17.03
C PHE A 268 12.25 -7.11 -16.29
N THR A 269 11.79 -8.36 -16.20
CA THR A 269 10.63 -8.72 -15.37
C THR A 269 10.85 -8.37 -13.90
N ALA A 270 12.03 -8.67 -13.34
CA ALA A 270 12.40 -8.27 -11.98
C ALA A 270 12.41 -6.74 -11.79
N PHE A 271 12.94 -6.00 -12.77
CA PHE A 271 12.90 -4.54 -12.76
C PHE A 271 11.46 -4.00 -12.77
N ASN A 272 10.60 -4.51 -13.66
CA ASN A 272 9.19 -4.11 -13.75
C ASN A 272 8.41 -4.41 -12.47
N SER A 273 8.67 -5.56 -11.84
CA SER A 273 8.08 -5.91 -10.55
C SER A 273 8.55 -4.98 -9.44
N ALA A 274 9.84 -4.67 -9.37
CA ALA A 274 10.38 -3.72 -8.39
C ALA A 274 9.83 -2.29 -8.57
N LEU A 275 9.68 -1.84 -9.82
CA LEU A 275 9.08 -0.55 -10.15
C LEU A 275 7.61 -0.50 -9.73
N LEU A 276 6.83 -1.52 -10.06
CA LEU A 276 5.41 -1.62 -9.67
C LEU A 276 5.26 -1.63 -8.15
N GLN A 277 6.03 -2.45 -7.44
CA GLN A 277 6.00 -2.53 -5.97
C GLN A 277 6.33 -1.17 -5.32
N HIS A 278 7.31 -0.45 -5.84
CA HIS A 278 7.65 0.88 -5.34
C HIS A 278 6.52 1.90 -5.53
N LEU A 279 5.84 1.85 -6.69
CA LEU A 279 4.71 2.71 -6.98
C LEU A 279 3.49 2.37 -6.10
N MET A 280 3.21 1.09 -5.89
CA MET A 280 2.09 0.62 -5.07
C MET A 280 2.18 1.02 -3.59
N GLN A 281 3.40 1.28 -3.09
CA GLN A 281 3.62 1.82 -1.74
C GLN A 281 3.18 3.29 -1.62
N GLN A 282 3.14 4.04 -2.72
CA GLN A 282 2.89 5.48 -2.69
C GLN A 282 1.48 5.83 -3.16
N VAL A 283 1.00 5.15 -4.20
CA VAL A 283 -0.21 5.51 -4.93
C VAL A 283 -1.06 4.28 -5.24
N PRO A 284 -2.39 4.43 -5.34
CA PRO A 284 -3.24 3.37 -5.85
C PRO A 284 -2.79 2.97 -7.26
N CYS A 285 -2.86 1.68 -7.55
CA CYS A 285 -2.47 1.11 -8.83
C CYS A 285 -3.60 0.18 -9.30
N ILE A 286 -3.96 0.28 -10.58
CA ILE A 286 -4.87 -0.64 -11.26
C ILE A 286 -4.15 -1.21 -12.47
N ALA A 287 -4.36 -2.49 -12.75
CA ALA A 287 -3.88 -3.13 -13.95
C ALA A 287 -5.04 -3.44 -14.89
N VAL A 288 -4.81 -3.28 -16.19
CA VAL A 288 -5.79 -3.58 -17.24
C VAL A 288 -5.15 -4.53 -18.24
N ARG A 289 -5.88 -5.58 -18.62
CA ARG A 289 -5.48 -6.55 -19.63
C ARG A 289 -6.65 -6.93 -20.53
N THR A 290 -6.36 -7.30 -21.76
CA THR A 290 -7.32 -7.90 -22.69
C THR A 290 -6.64 -8.87 -23.66
N GLY A 291 -7.39 -9.43 -24.61
CA GLY A 291 -6.85 -10.17 -25.76
C GLY A 291 -6.33 -11.57 -25.44
N HIS A 292 -5.26 -11.95 -26.12
CA HIS A 292 -4.62 -13.26 -26.09
C HIS A 292 -3.46 -13.30 -25.06
N THR A 293 -3.03 -14.52 -24.71
CA THR A 293 -1.88 -14.77 -23.83
C THR A 293 -0.87 -15.67 -24.52
N ASP A 294 0.38 -15.22 -24.60
CA ASP A 294 1.46 -16.01 -25.19
C ASP A 294 1.94 -17.11 -24.22
N LEU A 295 2.41 -18.21 -24.79
CA LEU A 295 2.82 -19.45 -24.12
C LEU A 295 4.31 -19.51 -23.80
N VAL A 296 5.09 -18.57 -24.34
CA VAL A 296 6.54 -18.54 -24.15
C VAL A 296 6.86 -18.06 -22.73
N GLU A 297 7.52 -18.91 -21.93
CA GLU A 297 8.02 -18.54 -20.61
C GLU A 297 8.96 -17.34 -20.72
N GLY A 298 8.69 -16.30 -19.93
CA GLY A 298 9.46 -15.06 -19.95
C GLY A 298 9.01 -14.01 -20.97
N ASP A 299 8.07 -14.33 -21.87
CA ASP A 299 7.46 -13.32 -22.75
C ASP A 299 6.59 -12.34 -21.94
N GLU A 300 6.61 -11.07 -22.33
CA GLU A 300 5.89 -10.00 -21.65
C GLU A 300 4.35 -10.24 -21.68
N ALA A 301 3.84 -11.00 -22.66
CA ALA A 301 2.43 -11.36 -22.78
C ALA A 301 2.01 -12.59 -21.96
N SER A 302 2.93 -13.27 -21.28
CA SER A 302 2.67 -14.54 -20.58
C SER A 302 1.73 -14.41 -19.37
N LEU A 303 1.07 -15.51 -18.98
CA LEU A 303 0.24 -15.59 -17.76
C LEU A 303 1.04 -15.27 -16.49
N GLY A 304 2.35 -15.56 -16.48
CA GLY A 304 3.24 -15.30 -15.34
C GLY A 304 3.25 -13.82 -14.92
N ASN A 305 3.16 -12.89 -15.87
CA ASN A 305 3.10 -11.46 -15.56
C ASN A 305 1.78 -11.04 -14.90
N ILE A 306 0.67 -11.72 -15.23
CA ILE A 306 -0.62 -11.50 -14.59
C ILE A 306 -0.56 -12.04 -13.16
N VAL A 307 -0.05 -13.27 -12.98
CA VAL A 307 0.13 -13.89 -11.67
C VAL A 307 0.99 -13.00 -10.79
N ALA A 308 2.15 -12.52 -11.27
CA ALA A 308 3.01 -11.60 -10.52
C ALA A 308 2.30 -10.28 -10.16
N CYS A 309 1.46 -9.75 -11.06
CA CYS A 309 0.67 -8.55 -10.79
C CYS A 309 -0.40 -8.79 -9.71
N LEU A 310 -1.10 -9.93 -9.77
CA LEU A 310 -2.11 -10.33 -8.79
C LEU A 310 -1.49 -10.66 -7.42
N GLU A 311 -0.34 -11.35 -7.40
CA GLU A 311 0.43 -11.65 -6.19
C GLU A 311 1.00 -10.39 -5.53
N SER A 312 1.30 -9.36 -6.32
CA SER A 312 1.68 -8.05 -5.77
C SER A 312 0.53 -7.31 -5.06
N GLY A 313 -0.71 -7.83 -5.15
CA GLY A 313 -1.91 -7.21 -4.60
C GLY A 313 -2.49 -6.10 -5.47
N CYS A 314 -2.10 -6.04 -6.75
CA CYS A 314 -2.62 -5.03 -7.69
C CYS A 314 -3.97 -5.51 -8.26
N PRO A 315 -5.07 -4.76 -8.06
CA PRO A 315 -6.35 -5.09 -8.68
C PRO A 315 -6.19 -5.08 -10.21
N THR A 316 -6.56 -6.19 -10.83
CA THR A 316 -6.37 -6.41 -12.28
C THR A 316 -7.73 -6.59 -12.94
N ILE A 317 -8.05 -5.71 -13.87
CA ILE A 317 -9.28 -5.74 -14.66
C ILE A 317 -8.98 -6.41 -16.01
N MET A 318 -9.69 -7.50 -16.29
CA MET A 318 -9.77 -8.08 -17.62
C MET A 318 -10.94 -7.46 -18.37
N VAL A 319 -10.63 -6.76 -19.46
CA VAL A 319 -11.62 -6.09 -20.30
C VAL A 319 -12.03 -7.02 -21.43
N ASN A 320 -13.31 -7.40 -21.43
CA ASN A 320 -13.93 -8.17 -22.48
C ASN A 320 -14.33 -7.24 -23.65
N LEU A 321 -13.81 -7.54 -24.83
CA LEU A 321 -14.04 -6.76 -26.05
C LEU A 321 -15.20 -7.29 -26.90
N ARG A 322 -15.77 -8.44 -26.53
CA ARG A 322 -16.80 -9.15 -27.29
C ARG A 322 -18.16 -9.12 -26.59
N ALA A 323 -19.22 -8.82 -27.34
CA ALA A 323 -20.57 -8.88 -26.81
C ALA A 323 -21.04 -10.34 -26.75
N TRP A 324 -21.18 -10.87 -25.54
CA TRP A 324 -21.75 -12.20 -25.32
C TRP A 324 -23.26 -12.10 -25.07
N PRO A 325 -24.06 -13.11 -25.46
CA PRO A 325 -25.48 -13.11 -25.17
C PRO A 325 -25.75 -13.02 -23.67
N SER A 326 -26.62 -12.10 -23.25
CA SER A 326 -27.05 -11.96 -21.84
C SER A 326 -27.75 -13.21 -21.28
N SER A 327 -28.19 -14.11 -22.17
CA SER A 327 -28.81 -15.40 -21.83
C SER A 327 -27.80 -16.51 -21.53
N LEU A 328 -26.49 -16.27 -21.72
CA LEU A 328 -25.46 -17.28 -21.51
C LEU A 328 -25.37 -17.64 -20.02
N MET A 329 -25.68 -18.90 -19.70
CA MET A 329 -25.59 -19.48 -18.36
C MET A 329 -24.45 -20.50 -18.28
N LEU A 330 -23.97 -20.79 -17.06
CA LEU A 330 -22.84 -21.70 -16.82
C LEU A 330 -23.00 -23.09 -17.50
N PRO A 331 -24.18 -23.76 -17.48
CA PRO A 331 -24.37 -25.05 -18.15
C PRO A 331 -24.21 -24.96 -19.67
N ASP A 332 -24.58 -23.81 -20.25
CA ASP A 332 -24.51 -23.57 -21.69
C ASP A 332 -23.09 -23.15 -22.13
N VAL A 333 -22.20 -22.81 -21.19
CA VAL A 333 -20.80 -22.46 -21.48
C VAL A 333 -20.10 -23.63 -22.15
N GLN A 334 -20.32 -24.86 -21.68
CA GLN A 334 -19.67 -26.03 -22.26
C GLN A 334 -20.07 -26.18 -23.73
N GLN A 335 -21.38 -26.13 -24.04
CA GLN A 335 -21.88 -26.24 -25.41
C GLN A 335 -21.45 -25.04 -26.29
N THR A 336 -21.66 -23.81 -25.80
CA THR A 336 -21.29 -22.57 -26.52
C THR A 336 -19.80 -22.52 -26.82
N TYR A 337 -18.99 -23.00 -25.88
CA TYR A 337 -17.55 -23.04 -26.06
C TYR A 337 -17.13 -24.20 -26.97
N GLN A 338 -17.77 -25.36 -26.90
CA GLN A 338 -17.52 -26.45 -27.85
C GLN A 338 -17.87 -26.04 -29.29
N GLU A 339 -19.01 -25.38 -29.50
CA GLU A 339 -19.39 -24.78 -30.79
C GLU A 339 -18.36 -23.74 -31.24
N PHE A 340 -17.91 -22.86 -30.35
CA PHE A 340 -16.85 -21.88 -30.62
C PHE A 340 -15.54 -22.53 -31.07
N LEU A 341 -15.14 -23.61 -30.40
CA LEU A 341 -13.93 -24.35 -30.68
C LEU A 341 -14.00 -25.12 -32.00
N ASP A 342 -15.16 -25.71 -32.30
CA ASP A 342 -15.45 -26.35 -33.58
C ASP A 342 -15.36 -25.33 -34.73
N THR A 343 -15.76 -24.07 -34.49
CA THR A 343 -15.67 -22.97 -35.46
C THR A 343 -14.22 -22.58 -35.78
N LEU A 344 -13.31 -22.67 -34.80
CA LEU A 344 -11.88 -22.38 -34.96
C LEU A 344 -11.09 -23.55 -35.58
N GLY A 345 -11.78 -24.62 -36.02
CA GLY A 345 -11.17 -25.75 -36.71
C GLY A 345 -10.14 -26.49 -35.88
N GLY A 346 -10.31 -26.51 -34.56
CA GLY A 346 -9.43 -27.21 -33.64
C GLY A 346 -7.99 -26.66 -33.58
N ARG A 347 -7.81 -25.34 -33.66
CA ARG A 347 -6.54 -24.68 -33.30
C ARG A 347 -6.66 -24.01 -31.94
N TRP A 348 -6.17 -24.71 -30.93
CA TRP A 348 -6.56 -24.54 -29.52
C TRP A 348 -5.60 -23.68 -28.69
N ASP A 349 -4.49 -23.19 -29.26
CA ASP A 349 -3.44 -22.47 -28.51
C ASP A 349 -3.84 -21.03 -28.09
N TYR A 350 -4.97 -20.52 -28.58
CA TYR A 350 -5.17 -19.08 -28.79
C TYR A 350 -6.16 -18.30 -27.89
N LEU A 351 -6.69 -18.82 -26.77
CA LEU A 351 -7.89 -18.18 -26.17
C LEU A 351 -8.03 -17.98 -24.66
N ASP A 352 -6.94 -17.73 -23.94
CA ASP A 352 -6.99 -17.65 -22.48
C ASP A 352 -7.88 -16.53 -21.88
N CYS A 353 -7.60 -15.24 -22.12
CA CYS A 353 -8.32 -14.18 -21.41
C CYS A 353 -9.77 -14.03 -21.86
N MET A 354 -10.09 -14.29 -23.13
CA MET A 354 -11.47 -14.27 -23.61
C MET A 354 -12.30 -15.43 -23.04
N VAL A 355 -11.70 -16.61 -22.84
CA VAL A 355 -12.35 -17.74 -22.17
C VAL A 355 -12.59 -17.44 -20.69
N ILE A 356 -11.59 -16.88 -20.00
CA ILE A 356 -11.75 -16.43 -18.62
C ILE A 356 -12.92 -15.44 -18.52
N CYS A 357 -12.95 -14.44 -19.39
CA CYS A 357 -14.03 -13.45 -19.42
C CYS A 357 -15.40 -14.08 -19.70
N LEU A 358 -15.49 -15.00 -20.67
CA LEU A 358 -16.70 -15.74 -21.01
C LEU A 358 -17.25 -16.53 -19.81
N ILE A 359 -16.38 -17.34 -19.19
CA ILE A 359 -16.72 -18.18 -18.04
C ILE A 359 -17.18 -17.33 -16.87
N LEU A 360 -16.45 -16.25 -16.56
CA LEU A 360 -16.78 -15.35 -15.46
C LEU A 360 -18.07 -14.55 -15.76
N LYS A 361 -18.34 -14.19 -17.01
CA LYS A 361 -19.59 -13.51 -17.40
C LYS A 361 -20.80 -14.43 -17.30
N ALA A 362 -20.70 -15.65 -17.83
CA ALA A 362 -21.74 -16.66 -17.71
C ALA A 362 -22.05 -16.99 -16.25
N TRP A 363 -21.02 -16.98 -15.39
CA TRP A 363 -21.19 -17.08 -13.95
C TRP A 363 -21.97 -15.89 -13.38
N GLN A 364 -21.56 -14.65 -13.65
CA GLN A 364 -22.26 -13.47 -13.14
C GLN A 364 -23.75 -13.50 -13.51
N ASN A 365 -24.08 -13.93 -14.73
CA ASN A 365 -25.46 -14.09 -15.18
C ASN A 365 -26.19 -15.20 -14.42
N SER A 366 -25.55 -16.36 -14.24
CA SER A 366 -26.11 -17.51 -13.50
C SER A 366 -26.35 -17.17 -12.02
N ARG A 367 -25.42 -16.42 -11.40
CA ARG A 367 -25.54 -15.91 -10.04
C ARG A 367 -26.72 -14.95 -9.91
N LYS A 368 -26.82 -13.95 -10.79
CA LYS A 368 -27.97 -13.02 -10.79
C LYS A 368 -29.30 -13.76 -10.99
N ALA A 369 -29.33 -14.81 -11.80
CA ALA A 369 -30.51 -15.65 -11.98
C ALA A 369 -30.86 -16.48 -10.73
N LEU A 370 -29.86 -17.02 -10.02
CA LEU A 370 -30.04 -17.73 -8.76
C LEU A 370 -30.54 -16.79 -7.65
N GLU A 371 -29.93 -15.60 -7.52
CA GLU A 371 -30.33 -14.56 -6.57
C GLU A 371 -31.80 -14.15 -6.82
N ARG A 372 -32.20 -13.97 -8.08
CA ARG A 372 -33.61 -13.70 -8.43
C ARG A 372 -34.54 -14.84 -8.01
N LYS A 373 -34.16 -16.10 -8.27
CA LYS A 373 -34.96 -17.28 -7.87
C LYS A 373 -35.09 -17.42 -6.35
N LEU A 374 -34.02 -17.14 -5.60
CA LEU A 374 -34.02 -17.15 -4.14
C LEU A 374 -34.92 -16.04 -3.57
N VAL A 375 -34.84 -14.83 -4.16
CA VAL A 375 -35.72 -13.70 -3.83
C VAL A 375 -37.19 -14.04 -4.14
N GLU A 376 -37.46 -14.65 -5.30
CA GLU A 376 -38.82 -15.05 -5.70
C GLU A 376 -39.39 -16.17 -4.81
N GLN A 377 -38.57 -17.13 -4.38
CA GLN A 377 -39.00 -18.23 -3.50
C GLN A 377 -39.27 -17.78 -2.05
N GLN A 378 -38.69 -16.66 -1.60
CA GLN A 378 -38.86 -16.13 -0.24
C GLN A 378 -39.88 -14.99 -0.12
N VAL A 379 -40.61 -14.63 -1.17
CA VAL A 379 -41.75 -13.71 -1.07
C VAL A 379 -43.06 -14.50 -0.96
N PRO A 380 -43.53 -14.88 0.25
CA PRO A 380 -44.94 -15.14 0.43
C PRO A 380 -45.66 -13.80 0.30
N SER A 381 -46.74 -13.80 -0.48
CA SER A 381 -47.66 -12.69 -0.65
C SER A 381 -48.14 -12.14 0.71
N GLY A 382 -47.44 -11.17 1.29
CA GLY A 382 -47.91 -10.42 2.47
C GLY A 382 -46.90 -9.93 3.52
N ALA A 383 -45.60 -10.26 3.48
CA ALA A 383 -44.68 -9.87 4.58
C ALA A 383 -43.81 -8.63 4.29
N ARG A 384 -43.76 -7.71 5.27
CA ARG A 384 -42.94 -6.49 5.32
C ARG A 384 -41.45 -6.83 5.15
N LYS A 385 -40.77 -6.19 4.19
CA LYS A 385 -39.31 -6.25 4.01
C LYS A 385 -38.60 -5.86 5.32
N THR A 386 -38.06 -6.82 6.06
CA THR A 386 -37.09 -6.56 7.13
C THR A 386 -35.70 -6.47 6.53
N ARG A 387 -34.92 -5.45 6.94
CA ARG A 387 -33.53 -5.19 6.49
C ARG A 387 -32.61 -6.44 6.58
N GLN A 388 -32.91 -7.35 7.51
CA GLN A 388 -32.22 -8.63 7.73
C GLN A 388 -32.24 -9.56 6.51
N SER A 389 -33.31 -9.59 5.69
CA SER A 389 -33.37 -10.51 4.55
C SER A 389 -32.38 -10.14 3.43
N ALA A 390 -31.96 -8.87 3.36
CA ALA A 390 -30.97 -8.39 2.38
C ALA A 390 -29.53 -8.73 2.81
N GLU A 391 -29.26 -8.68 4.11
CA GLU A 391 -27.98 -9.04 4.70
C GLU A 391 -27.75 -10.56 4.63
N ASP A 392 -28.77 -11.37 4.93
CA ASP A 392 -28.70 -12.84 4.83
C ASP A 392 -28.49 -13.33 3.38
N LEU A 393 -29.12 -12.65 2.39
CA LEU A 393 -28.88 -12.90 0.96
C LEU A 393 -27.46 -12.52 0.53
N SER A 394 -26.92 -11.41 1.07
CA SER A 394 -25.52 -11.03 0.84
C SER A 394 -24.54 -12.02 1.47
N MET A 395 -24.87 -12.55 2.66
CA MET A 395 -24.05 -13.52 3.38
C MET A 395 -24.01 -14.87 2.67
N LEU A 396 -25.15 -15.35 2.15
CA LEU A 396 -25.22 -16.57 1.32
C LEU A 396 -24.45 -16.40 0.00
N ALA A 397 -24.49 -15.22 -0.61
CA ALA A 397 -23.75 -14.93 -1.84
C ALA A 397 -22.24 -14.84 -1.62
N VAL A 398 -21.79 -14.35 -0.46
CA VAL A 398 -20.37 -14.33 -0.03
C VAL A 398 -19.90 -15.73 0.37
N MET A 399 -20.72 -16.51 1.07
CA MET A 399 -20.40 -17.89 1.46
C MET A 399 -20.33 -18.85 0.26
N ALA A 400 -20.98 -18.52 -0.86
CA ALA A 400 -20.92 -19.29 -2.10
C ALA A 400 -19.66 -19.00 -2.94
N GLU A 401 -18.86 -17.96 -2.64
CA GLU A 401 -17.83 -17.44 -3.55
C GLU A 401 -16.52 -18.27 -3.55
N ALA A 402 -16.03 -18.65 -2.36
CA ALA A 402 -14.80 -19.45 -2.20
C ALA A 402 -14.93 -20.90 -2.73
N PRO A 403 -15.91 -21.72 -2.31
CA PRO A 403 -16.09 -23.07 -2.85
C PRO A 403 -16.42 -23.06 -4.36
N PHE A 404 -16.94 -21.95 -4.88
CA PHE A 404 -17.24 -21.79 -6.30
C PHE A 404 -16.01 -21.43 -7.14
N ARG A 405 -15.12 -20.53 -6.68
CA ARG A 405 -13.83 -20.29 -7.35
C ARG A 405 -13.01 -21.57 -7.42
N ASP A 406 -13.13 -22.45 -6.42
CA ASP A 406 -12.58 -23.79 -6.46
C ASP A 406 -13.25 -24.69 -7.51
N GLN A 407 -14.58 -24.70 -7.62
CA GLN A 407 -15.28 -25.41 -8.71
C GLN A 407 -14.93 -24.88 -10.12
N LEU A 408 -14.75 -23.56 -10.27
CA LEU A 408 -14.35 -22.92 -11.52
C LEU A 408 -12.92 -23.30 -11.91
N ALA A 409 -12.03 -23.33 -10.91
CA ALA A 409 -10.68 -23.83 -11.05
C ALA A 409 -10.66 -25.32 -11.43
N GLU A 410 -11.53 -26.14 -10.83
CA GLU A 410 -11.69 -27.55 -11.20
C GLU A 410 -12.23 -27.72 -12.62
N LEU A 411 -13.19 -26.90 -13.04
CA LEU A 411 -13.72 -26.89 -14.41
C LEU A 411 -12.63 -26.51 -15.43
N LEU A 412 -11.75 -25.57 -15.09
CA LEU A 412 -10.61 -25.20 -15.94
C LEU A 412 -9.50 -26.25 -15.94
N GLN A 413 -9.24 -26.90 -14.81
CA GLN A 413 -8.35 -28.07 -14.75
C GLN A 413 -8.93 -29.26 -15.52
N TRP A 414 -10.24 -29.45 -15.49
CA TRP A 414 -10.93 -30.44 -16.31
C TRP A 414 -10.86 -30.07 -17.79
N TYR A 415 -11.11 -28.81 -18.14
CA TYR A 415 -10.97 -28.31 -19.51
C TYR A 415 -9.55 -28.52 -20.04
N SER A 416 -8.53 -28.21 -19.23
CA SER A 416 -7.14 -28.48 -19.57
C SER A 416 -6.83 -29.97 -19.73
N ARG A 417 -7.44 -30.84 -18.92
CA ARG A 417 -7.29 -32.30 -19.09
C ARG A 417 -7.93 -32.77 -20.40
N LEU A 418 -9.12 -32.28 -20.71
CA LEU A 418 -9.83 -32.59 -21.94
C LEU A 418 -9.06 -32.09 -23.18
N PHE A 419 -8.40 -30.94 -23.05
CA PHE A 419 -7.43 -30.44 -24.02
C PHE A 419 -6.27 -31.42 -24.22
N THR A 420 -5.60 -31.85 -23.14
CA THR A 420 -4.49 -32.82 -23.20
C THR A 420 -4.92 -34.11 -23.89
N GLU A 421 -6.10 -34.64 -23.54
CA GLU A 421 -6.65 -35.86 -24.14
C GLU A 421 -7.03 -35.69 -25.61
N ALA A 422 -7.54 -34.53 -26.02
CA ALA A 422 -7.88 -34.24 -27.41
C ALA A 422 -6.62 -34.09 -28.28
N GLN A 423 -5.55 -33.49 -27.74
CA GLN A 423 -4.27 -33.35 -28.42
C GLN A 423 -3.57 -34.71 -28.59
N ASP A 424 -3.58 -35.55 -27.55
CA ASP A 424 -3.05 -36.93 -27.59
C ASP A 424 -3.77 -37.80 -28.64
N ARG A 425 -5.06 -37.55 -28.89
CA ARG A 425 -5.83 -38.25 -29.94
C ARG A 425 -5.53 -37.75 -31.35
N ALA A 426 -5.21 -36.47 -31.50
CA ALA A 426 -4.96 -35.84 -32.80
C ALA A 426 -3.53 -36.05 -33.32
N LEU A 427 -2.55 -36.19 -32.42
CA LEU A 427 -1.12 -36.19 -32.74
C LEU A 427 -0.45 -37.41 -32.08
N GLY A 428 -0.17 -38.45 -32.87
CA GLY A 428 0.54 -39.66 -32.40
C GLY A 428 1.92 -39.38 -31.79
N SER A 429 2.37 -40.31 -30.93
CA SER A 429 3.43 -40.17 -29.91
C SER A 429 4.87 -39.90 -30.40
N SER A 430 5.40 -38.73 -30.04
CA SER A 430 6.80 -38.29 -30.18
C SER A 430 7.26 -37.42 -28.99
N GLY A 431 8.58 -37.26 -28.80
CA GLY A 431 9.18 -36.66 -27.59
C GLY A 431 8.98 -35.15 -27.40
N GLU A 432 8.92 -34.36 -28.48
CA GLU A 432 8.61 -32.91 -28.42
C GLU A 432 7.17 -32.64 -27.92
N GLN A 433 6.27 -33.63 -28.04
CA GLN A 433 4.87 -33.52 -27.65
C GLN A 433 4.67 -33.67 -26.13
N ARG A 434 5.49 -34.46 -25.43
CA ARG A 434 5.45 -34.50 -23.94
C ARG A 434 5.73 -33.14 -23.33
N GLN A 435 6.70 -32.39 -23.88
CA GLN A 435 6.98 -31.01 -23.47
C GLN A 435 5.83 -30.04 -23.80
N SER A 436 4.99 -30.32 -24.80
CA SER A 436 3.78 -29.52 -25.09
C SER A 436 2.69 -29.76 -24.05
N VAL A 437 2.50 -31.02 -23.64
CA VAL A 437 1.50 -31.41 -22.64
C VAL A 437 1.85 -30.85 -21.25
N ASP A 438 3.11 -30.96 -20.83
CA ASP A 438 3.57 -30.41 -19.54
C ASP A 438 3.37 -28.89 -19.48
N ARG A 439 3.66 -28.17 -20.58
CA ARG A 439 3.44 -26.71 -20.68
C ARG A 439 1.97 -26.31 -20.56
N GLN A 440 1.06 -27.09 -21.11
CA GLN A 440 -0.37 -26.83 -21.01
C GLN A 440 -0.93 -27.14 -19.62
N HIS A 441 -0.42 -28.19 -18.97
CA HIS A 441 -0.77 -28.47 -17.58
C HIS A 441 -0.32 -27.31 -16.67
N GLN A 442 0.89 -26.78 -16.87
CA GLN A 442 1.37 -25.58 -16.18
C GLN A 442 0.49 -24.35 -16.46
N ARG A 443 0.05 -24.15 -17.71
CA ARG A 443 -0.88 -23.08 -18.11
C ARG A 443 -2.19 -23.15 -17.33
N ALA A 444 -2.76 -24.35 -17.18
CA ALA A 444 -3.99 -24.55 -16.44
C ALA A 444 -3.85 -24.30 -14.94
N LEU A 445 -2.71 -24.66 -14.35
CA LEU A 445 -2.38 -24.34 -12.97
C LEU A 445 -2.27 -22.82 -12.76
N GLN A 446 -1.58 -22.10 -13.67
CA GLN A 446 -1.49 -20.65 -13.62
C GLN A 446 -2.85 -19.98 -13.83
N MET A 447 -3.66 -20.46 -14.76
CA MET A 447 -5.01 -19.96 -15.01
C MET A 447 -5.92 -20.14 -13.78
N SER A 448 -5.85 -21.31 -13.17
CA SER A 448 -6.54 -21.63 -11.93
C SER A 448 -6.12 -20.67 -10.82
N ALA A 449 -4.82 -20.40 -10.67
CA ALA A 449 -4.31 -19.43 -9.70
C ALA A 449 -4.82 -18.01 -9.96
N VAL A 450 -4.84 -17.56 -11.23
CA VAL A 450 -5.37 -16.25 -11.64
C VAL A 450 -6.84 -16.09 -11.25
N ILE A 451 -7.67 -17.10 -11.51
CA ILE A 451 -9.12 -17.05 -11.23
C ILE A 451 -9.45 -17.20 -9.75
N LYS A 452 -8.65 -17.97 -8.99
CA LYS A 452 -8.81 -18.04 -7.54
C LYS A 452 -8.50 -16.72 -6.85
N ASN A 453 -7.69 -15.86 -7.46
CA ASN A 453 -7.28 -14.59 -6.85
C ASN A 453 -8.42 -13.58 -6.75
N GLU A 454 -8.66 -13.06 -5.56
CA GLU A 454 -9.74 -12.09 -5.27
C GLU A 454 -9.56 -10.74 -6.00
N HIS A 455 -8.33 -10.38 -6.37
CA HIS A 455 -7.99 -9.12 -7.05
C HIS A 455 -8.25 -9.15 -8.57
N LEU A 456 -8.71 -10.27 -9.12
CA LEU A 456 -9.12 -10.36 -10.51
C LEU A 456 -10.57 -9.89 -10.68
N HIS A 457 -10.77 -8.91 -11.57
CA HIS A 457 -12.08 -8.39 -11.93
C HIS A 457 -12.31 -8.48 -13.44
N VAL A 458 -13.55 -8.66 -13.86
CA VAL A 458 -13.94 -8.68 -15.28
C VAL A 458 -14.91 -7.54 -15.55
N ALA A 459 -14.69 -6.87 -16.67
CA ALA A 459 -15.47 -5.76 -17.15
C ALA A 459 -15.77 -5.94 -18.64
N ASP A 460 -16.95 -5.53 -19.07
CA ASP A 460 -17.30 -5.50 -20.48
C ASP A 460 -17.04 -4.11 -21.05
N ALA A 461 -16.30 -4.02 -22.17
CA ALA A 461 -16.03 -2.74 -22.84
C ALA A 461 -17.29 -1.99 -23.30
N PHE A 462 -18.43 -2.68 -23.34
CA PHE A 462 -19.75 -2.13 -23.69
C PHE A 462 -20.45 -1.42 -22.52
N ASP A 463 -20.09 -1.77 -21.28
CA ASP A 463 -20.69 -1.23 -20.06
C ASP A 463 -19.77 -0.18 -19.44
N ILE A 464 -19.72 0.99 -20.09
CA ILE A 464 -18.84 2.10 -19.69
C ILE A 464 -19.15 2.55 -18.25
N ASP A 465 -20.44 2.67 -17.90
CA ASP A 465 -20.88 3.07 -16.56
C ASP A 465 -20.49 2.03 -15.50
N GLY A 466 -20.69 0.73 -15.80
CA GLY A 466 -20.27 -0.37 -14.93
C GLY A 466 -18.76 -0.40 -14.72
N ILE A 467 -17.97 -0.14 -15.77
CA ILE A 467 -16.52 -0.01 -15.67
C ILE A 467 -16.12 1.17 -14.79
N TRP A 468 -16.74 2.33 -14.96
CA TRP A 468 -16.46 3.51 -14.14
C TRP A 468 -16.77 3.26 -12.66
N GLN A 469 -17.89 2.60 -12.38
CA GLN A 469 -18.24 2.22 -11.02
C GLN A 469 -17.21 1.23 -10.45
N LEU A 470 -16.87 0.19 -11.20
CA LEU A 470 -15.86 -0.80 -10.80
C LEU A 470 -14.51 -0.12 -10.52
N ILE A 471 -14.00 0.71 -11.43
CA ILE A 471 -12.72 1.40 -11.25
C ILE A 471 -12.78 2.30 -10.01
N ARG A 472 -13.86 3.06 -9.80
CA ARG A 472 -14.02 3.88 -8.59
C ARG A 472 -14.00 3.03 -7.33
N GLU A 473 -14.69 1.89 -7.33
CA GLU A 473 -14.65 0.94 -6.22
C GLU A 473 -13.24 0.38 -6.01
N LEU A 474 -12.51 -0.03 -7.06
CA LEU A 474 -11.16 -0.57 -6.96
C LEU A 474 -10.11 0.46 -6.53
N VAL A 475 -10.28 1.71 -6.95
CA VAL A 475 -9.42 2.83 -6.51
C VAL A 475 -9.76 3.22 -5.06
N ARG A 476 -11.01 3.00 -4.62
CA ARG A 476 -11.46 3.19 -3.23
C ARG A 476 -11.17 1.99 -2.33
N LEU A 477 -10.90 0.80 -2.87
CA LEU A 477 -10.79 -0.42 -2.07
C LEU A 477 -9.67 -0.25 -1.04
N ASP A 478 -10.09 -0.15 0.22
CA ASP A 478 -9.21 -0.27 1.37
C ASP A 478 -8.54 -1.63 1.30
N ARG A 479 -7.24 -1.63 1.06
CA ARG A 479 -6.41 -2.84 0.93
C ARG A 479 -6.17 -3.55 2.27
N LEU A 480 -7.00 -3.25 3.25
CA LEU A 480 -7.02 -3.89 4.55
C LEU A 480 -7.71 -5.25 4.43
N PRO A 481 -7.21 -6.29 5.10
CA PRO A 481 -7.91 -7.56 5.13
C PRO A 481 -9.28 -7.36 5.80
N LYS A 482 -10.32 -8.03 5.30
CA LYS A 482 -11.68 -7.90 5.84
C LYS A 482 -11.75 -8.36 7.31
N GLN A 483 -10.88 -9.27 7.72
CA GLN A 483 -10.76 -9.79 9.08
C GLN A 483 -9.28 -9.98 9.44
N GLU A 484 -8.95 -9.88 10.73
CA GLU A 484 -7.62 -10.23 11.23
C GLU A 484 -7.41 -11.74 11.27
N GLU A 485 -6.15 -12.17 11.14
CA GLU A 485 -5.76 -13.54 11.48
C GLU A 485 -6.10 -13.84 12.95
N PRO A 486 -6.53 -15.08 13.30
CA PRO A 486 -6.90 -15.43 14.68
C PRO A 486 -5.77 -15.14 15.68
N GLU A 487 -4.53 -15.44 15.30
CA GLU A 487 -3.35 -15.18 16.12
C GLU A 487 -3.06 -13.67 16.29
N GLY A 488 -3.53 -12.83 15.37
CA GLY A 488 -3.49 -11.37 15.48
C GLY A 488 -4.54 -10.81 16.43
N ILE A 489 -5.73 -11.44 16.46
CA ILE A 489 -6.81 -11.11 17.40
C ILE A 489 -6.36 -11.36 18.85
N ASP A 490 -5.73 -12.50 19.12
CA ASP A 490 -5.19 -12.83 20.46
C ASP A 490 -4.18 -11.78 20.95
N LEU A 491 -3.31 -11.32 20.05
CA LEU A 491 -2.30 -10.31 20.36
C LEU A 491 -2.94 -8.93 20.61
N LEU A 492 -3.97 -8.56 19.85
CA LEU A 492 -4.76 -7.35 20.08
C LEU A 492 -5.52 -7.43 21.42
N GLU A 493 -6.08 -8.58 21.77
CA GLU A 493 -6.76 -8.79 23.04
C GLU A 493 -5.81 -8.57 24.22
N GLN A 494 -4.60 -9.14 24.15
CA GLN A 494 -3.57 -8.91 25.16
C GLN A 494 -3.17 -7.43 25.26
N ALA A 495 -3.03 -6.74 24.12
CA ALA A 495 -2.69 -5.33 24.10
C ALA A 495 -3.81 -4.46 24.72
N TRP A 496 -5.07 -4.75 24.42
CA TRP A 496 -6.22 -4.05 25.01
C TRP A 496 -6.35 -4.30 26.52
N CYS A 497 -6.11 -5.54 26.98
CA CYS A 497 -6.05 -5.88 28.40
C CYS A 497 -5.02 -5.01 29.15
N GLU A 498 -3.79 -4.95 28.62
CA GLU A 498 -2.70 -4.17 29.20
C GLU A 498 -3.04 -2.67 29.21
N TYR A 499 -3.57 -2.15 28.10
CA TYR A 499 -4.01 -0.77 28.02
C TYR A 499 -5.03 -0.41 29.12
N ASP A 500 -6.07 -1.22 29.29
CA ASP A 500 -7.12 -1.00 30.27
C ASP A 500 -6.58 -1.04 31.71
N ALA A 501 -5.76 -2.04 32.02
CA ALA A 501 -5.14 -2.19 33.34
C ALA A 501 -4.24 -1.00 33.69
N LYS A 502 -3.34 -0.58 32.78
CA LYS A 502 -2.43 0.55 33.04
C LYS A 502 -3.17 1.89 33.06
N ASN A 503 -4.20 2.06 32.25
CA ASN A 503 -5.02 3.27 32.26
C ASN A 503 -5.86 3.39 33.54
N TYR A 504 -6.36 2.27 34.07
CA TYR A 504 -7.01 2.22 35.39
C TYR A 504 -6.04 2.59 36.51
N LEU A 505 -4.85 1.97 36.54
CA LEU A 505 -3.80 2.28 37.52
C LEU A 505 -3.39 3.76 37.47
N ALA A 506 -3.21 4.33 36.28
CA ALA A 506 -2.94 5.75 36.12
C ALA A 506 -4.04 6.62 36.74
N GLY A 507 -5.31 6.21 36.63
CA GLY A 507 -6.44 6.86 37.29
C GLY A 507 -6.34 6.82 38.82
N VAL A 508 -6.04 5.65 39.38
CA VAL A 508 -5.89 5.43 40.82
C VAL A 508 -4.75 6.25 41.40
N TYR A 509 -3.55 6.17 40.82
CA TYR A 509 -2.39 6.96 41.27
C TYR A 509 -2.60 8.47 41.11
N LYS A 510 -3.40 8.91 40.13
CA LYS A 510 -3.78 10.32 39.99
C LYS A 510 -4.68 10.79 41.13
N VAL A 511 -5.58 9.93 41.63
CA VAL A 511 -6.39 10.25 42.82
C VAL A 511 -5.50 10.29 44.05
N TYR A 512 -4.63 9.31 44.26
CA TYR A 512 -3.67 9.32 45.38
C TYR A 512 -2.77 10.55 45.36
N SER A 513 -2.22 10.92 44.20
CA SER A 513 -1.40 12.13 44.02
C SER A 513 -2.15 13.41 44.42
N LYS A 514 -3.45 13.51 44.10
CA LYS A 514 -4.27 14.66 44.52
C LYS A 514 -4.58 14.63 46.01
N LEU A 515 -4.98 13.49 46.54
CA LEU A 515 -5.32 13.35 47.96
C LEU A 515 -4.12 13.61 48.85
N SER A 516 -2.95 13.07 48.49
CA SER A 516 -1.72 13.29 49.25
C SER A 516 -1.27 14.75 49.20
N TYR A 517 -1.38 15.41 48.04
CA TYR A 517 -1.03 16.82 47.91
C TYR A 517 -2.01 17.73 48.66
N VAL A 518 -3.32 17.47 48.60
CA VAL A 518 -4.33 18.21 49.40
C VAL A 518 -4.09 17.99 50.90
N GLY A 519 -3.79 16.76 51.32
CA GLY A 519 -3.45 16.44 52.71
C GLY A 519 -2.23 17.23 53.21
N LEU A 520 -1.18 17.36 52.39
CA LEU A 520 -0.01 18.18 52.71
C LEU A 520 -0.36 19.66 52.84
N LEU A 521 -1.19 20.22 51.96
CA LEU A 521 -1.64 21.61 52.05
C LEU A 521 -2.52 21.89 53.27
N LEU A 522 -3.33 20.91 53.70
CA LEU A 522 -4.14 21.03 54.91
C LEU A 522 -3.28 20.96 56.17
N LEU A 523 -2.30 20.05 56.22
CA LEU A 523 -1.36 19.96 57.33
C LEU A 523 -0.51 21.22 57.46
N SER A 524 0.00 21.78 56.34
CA SER A 524 0.76 23.03 56.36
C SER A 524 -0.10 24.22 56.81
N ALA A 525 -1.35 24.30 56.35
CA ALA A 525 -2.27 25.34 56.79
C ALA A 525 -2.64 25.22 58.28
N LEU A 526 -2.82 23.98 58.77
CA LEU A 526 -3.09 23.70 60.18
C LEU A 526 -1.91 24.08 61.07
N THR A 527 -0.68 23.82 60.64
CA THR A 527 0.53 24.25 61.38
C THR A 527 0.52 25.77 61.57
N VAL A 528 0.28 26.55 60.51
CA VAL A 528 0.21 28.02 60.63
C VAL A 528 -0.94 28.46 61.54
N ALA A 529 -2.10 27.82 61.43
CA ALA A 529 -3.24 28.15 62.28
C ALA A 529 -2.94 27.96 63.77
N LEU A 530 -2.34 26.81 64.13
CA LEU A 530 -1.98 26.51 65.51
C LEU A 530 -0.91 27.46 66.08
N THR A 531 0.04 27.91 65.27
CA THR A 531 1.07 28.88 65.70
C THR A 531 0.56 30.30 65.95
N VAL A 532 -0.66 30.61 65.50
CA VAL A 532 -1.22 31.97 65.50
C VAL A 532 -2.23 32.17 66.64
N PHE A 533 -2.79 31.09 67.19
CA PHE A 533 -3.77 31.19 68.27
C PHE A 533 -3.12 31.74 69.57
N PRO A 534 -3.81 32.60 70.33
CA PRO A 534 -3.28 33.14 71.57
C PRO A 534 -3.04 32.04 72.62
N GLN A 535 -1.96 32.17 73.40
CA GLN A 535 -1.61 31.24 74.48
C GLN A 535 -2.74 31.02 75.49
N GLU A 536 -3.60 32.02 75.70
CA GLU A 536 -4.74 31.96 76.61
C GLU A 536 -5.75 30.89 76.23
N TRP A 537 -5.95 30.64 74.93
CA TRP A 537 -6.88 29.61 74.45
C TRP A 537 -6.37 28.20 74.77
N PHE A 538 -5.06 27.97 74.66
CA PHE A 538 -4.45 26.67 74.98
C PHE A 538 -4.47 26.37 76.48
N LEU A 539 -4.32 27.41 77.32
CA LEU A 539 -4.44 27.30 78.78
C LEU A 539 -5.86 26.92 79.22
N GLU A 540 -6.89 27.41 78.53
CA GLU A 540 -8.30 27.12 78.84
C GLU A 540 -8.68 25.66 78.51
N VAL A 541 -8.08 25.06 77.48
CA VAL A 541 -8.32 23.67 77.06
C VAL A 541 -7.36 22.67 77.75
N GLN A 542 -6.42 23.14 78.59
CA GLN A 542 -5.39 22.33 79.26
C GLN A 542 -4.52 21.49 78.30
N VAL A 543 -4.16 22.03 77.12
CA VAL A 543 -3.33 21.31 76.15
C VAL A 543 -2.00 22.03 75.94
N ASP A 544 -0.91 21.26 75.89
CA ASP A 544 0.44 21.78 75.62
C ASP A 544 0.59 22.25 74.17
N GLU A 545 0.69 23.56 73.98
CA GLU A 545 0.81 24.24 72.68
C GLU A 545 2.00 23.70 71.86
N GLN A 546 3.17 23.52 72.51
CA GLN A 546 4.39 23.09 71.85
C GLN A 546 4.28 21.63 71.39
N GLY A 547 3.65 20.77 72.19
CA GLY A 547 3.38 19.38 71.87
C GLY A 547 2.48 19.20 70.63
N ILE A 548 1.38 19.95 70.53
CA ILE A 548 0.46 19.82 69.38
C ILE A 548 1.13 20.30 68.08
N VAL A 549 1.80 21.46 68.12
CA VAL A 549 2.50 22.00 66.94
C VAL A 549 3.56 21.00 66.46
N PHE A 550 4.35 20.44 67.39
CA PHE A 550 5.35 19.41 67.10
C PHE A 550 4.74 18.18 66.41
N ILE A 551 3.63 17.63 66.95
CA ILE A 551 2.94 16.47 66.38
C ILE A 551 2.45 16.75 64.95
N VAL A 552 1.83 17.91 64.70
CA VAL A 552 1.34 18.26 63.36
C VAL A 552 2.49 18.42 62.35
N THR A 553 3.60 19.07 62.75
CA THR A 553 4.80 19.14 61.90
C THR A 553 5.44 17.78 61.65
N LEU A 554 5.45 16.88 62.65
CA LEU A 554 5.96 15.51 62.49
C LEU A 554 5.10 14.72 61.50
N MET A 555 3.77 14.85 61.56
CA MET A 555 2.85 14.24 60.59
C MET A 555 3.05 14.80 59.18
N ALA A 556 3.25 16.12 59.04
CA ALA A 556 3.55 16.74 57.74
C ALA A 556 4.88 16.24 57.15
N GLY A 557 5.91 16.09 57.98
CA GLY A 557 7.20 15.51 57.60
C GLY A 557 7.04 14.05 57.15
N ALA A 558 6.35 13.22 57.95
CA ALA A 558 6.09 11.83 57.61
C ALA A 558 5.29 11.67 56.31
N ALA A 559 4.25 12.49 56.11
CA ALA A 559 3.46 12.51 54.88
C ALA A 559 4.31 12.91 53.67
N THR A 560 5.21 13.89 53.81
CA THR A 560 6.13 14.31 52.74
C THR A 560 7.06 13.18 52.34
N THR A 561 7.68 12.51 53.32
CA THR A 561 8.53 11.34 53.08
C THR A 561 7.76 10.22 52.41
N LEU A 562 6.53 9.93 52.85
CA LEU A 562 5.68 8.91 52.23
C LEU A 562 5.34 9.25 50.77
N THR A 563 5.02 10.52 50.47
CA THR A 563 4.78 10.94 49.08
C THR A 563 6.02 10.86 48.20
N THR A 564 7.20 11.08 48.77
CA THR A 564 8.49 11.00 48.07
C THR A 564 8.88 9.55 47.81
N ILE A 565 8.56 8.62 48.71
CA ILE A 565 8.78 7.19 48.49
C ILE A 565 7.81 6.64 47.44
N MET A 566 6.51 6.93 47.60
CA MET A 566 5.48 6.41 46.69
C MET A 566 5.52 7.07 45.30
N ASN A 567 6.05 8.30 45.20
CA ASN A 567 6.10 9.11 43.97
C ASN A 567 4.84 9.01 43.08
N PRO A 568 3.62 9.18 43.64
CA PRO A 568 2.38 8.90 42.91
C PRO A 568 2.24 9.81 41.68
N THR A 569 2.76 11.04 41.75
CA THR A 569 2.73 12.04 40.68
C THR A 569 3.52 11.60 39.44
N GLN A 570 4.71 11.03 39.62
CA GLN A 570 5.52 10.54 38.50
C GLN A 570 4.92 9.27 37.91
N ARG A 571 4.50 8.33 38.76
CA ARG A 571 3.93 7.04 38.34
C ARG A 571 2.69 7.19 37.48
N TRP A 572 1.72 8.03 37.88
CA TRP A 572 0.52 8.19 37.05
C TRP A 572 0.84 8.84 35.70
N ARG A 573 1.83 9.74 35.62
CA ARG A 573 2.25 10.37 34.36
C ARG A 573 2.92 9.36 33.42
N VAL A 574 3.84 8.54 33.93
CA VAL A 574 4.50 7.48 33.15
C VAL A 574 3.48 6.46 32.66
N LEU A 575 2.63 5.94 33.55
CA LEU A 575 1.58 4.98 33.18
C LEU A 575 0.60 5.55 32.15
N ARG A 576 0.23 6.83 32.29
CA ARG A 576 -0.67 7.51 31.34
C ARG A 576 0.00 7.72 29.97
N SER A 577 1.28 8.06 29.96
CA SER A 577 2.06 8.23 28.73
C SER A 577 2.25 6.89 28.02
N LYS A 578 2.65 5.84 28.75
CA LYS A 578 2.83 4.49 28.19
C LYS A 578 1.51 3.86 27.73
N SER A 579 0.38 4.11 28.41
CA SER A 579 -0.92 3.65 27.93
C SER A 579 -1.40 4.40 26.69
N ALA A 580 -1.16 5.72 26.60
CA ALA A 580 -1.42 6.48 25.38
C ALA A 580 -0.55 5.98 24.21
N PHE A 581 0.71 5.65 24.47
CA PHE A 581 1.60 5.03 23.49
C PHE A 581 1.09 3.68 22.98
N LEU A 582 0.67 2.80 23.88
CA LEU A 582 0.11 1.50 23.49
C LEU A 582 -1.17 1.66 22.67
N LEU A 583 -2.08 2.55 23.10
CA LEU A 583 -3.29 2.87 22.36
C LEU A 583 -2.98 3.35 20.94
N SER A 584 -2.00 4.24 20.81
CA SER A 584 -1.54 4.75 19.52
C SER A 584 -0.98 3.64 18.63
N THR A 585 -0.20 2.74 19.21
CA THR A 585 0.37 1.58 18.50
C THR A 585 -0.74 0.64 18.00
N ILE A 586 -1.78 0.38 18.82
CA ILE A 586 -2.95 -0.41 18.42
C ILE A 586 -3.66 0.23 17.22
N TRP A 587 -3.90 1.54 17.25
CA TRP A 587 -4.55 2.24 16.14
C TRP A 587 -3.71 2.23 14.85
N ARG A 588 -2.39 2.40 14.95
CA ARG A 588 -1.46 2.27 13.81
C ARG A 588 -1.48 0.86 13.22
N TYR A 589 -1.52 -0.16 14.08
CA TYR A 589 -1.64 -1.56 13.67
C TYR A 589 -2.97 -1.83 12.94
N ARG A 590 -4.09 -1.38 13.51
CA ARG A 590 -5.43 -1.57 12.93
C ARG A 590 -5.61 -0.84 11.59
N THR A 591 -4.93 0.28 11.39
CA THR A 591 -4.94 1.03 10.12
C THR A 591 -3.87 0.59 9.13
N ARG A 592 -3.01 -0.38 9.50
CA ARG A 592 -1.87 -0.88 8.70
C ARG A 592 -0.96 0.25 8.20
N THR A 593 -0.70 1.22 9.06
CA THR A 593 0.12 2.39 8.72
C THR A 593 1.60 2.16 9.03
N ARG A 594 2.48 2.69 8.17
CA ARG A 594 3.95 2.66 8.28
C ARG A 594 4.56 1.30 8.65
N GLU A 595 4.98 1.13 9.91
CA GLU A 595 5.67 -0.06 10.45
C GLU A 595 4.80 -1.32 10.36
N PHE A 596 3.48 -1.13 10.24
CA PHE A 596 2.50 -2.22 10.11
C PHE A 596 1.91 -2.29 8.69
N SER A 597 2.52 -1.62 7.72
CA SER A 597 2.09 -1.66 6.33
C SER A 597 2.33 -3.05 5.71
N THR A 598 1.39 -3.49 4.88
CA THR A 598 1.45 -4.80 4.19
C THR A 598 2.45 -4.82 3.02
N TRP A 599 3.00 -3.66 2.65
CA TRP A 599 3.78 -3.45 1.42
C TRP A 599 5.29 -3.62 1.59
N GLN A 600 5.77 -3.82 2.82
CA GLN A 600 7.20 -4.04 3.06
C GLN A 600 7.53 -5.51 2.80
N PRO A 601 8.38 -5.82 1.80
CA PRO A 601 8.75 -7.20 1.50
C PRO A 601 9.51 -7.81 2.68
N GLY A 602 8.98 -8.92 3.22
CA GLY A 602 9.66 -9.75 4.22
C GLY A 602 9.21 -9.58 5.68
N GLN A 603 8.46 -8.53 6.05
CA GLN A 603 7.98 -8.33 7.43
C GLN A 603 6.46 -8.42 7.50
N LYS A 604 5.94 -9.45 8.16
CA LYS A 604 4.50 -9.57 8.41
C LYS A 604 4.08 -8.49 9.42
N PRO A 605 3.00 -7.72 9.18
CA PRO A 605 2.54 -6.67 10.10
C PRO A 605 2.38 -7.13 11.55
N ARG A 606 1.92 -8.37 11.74
CA ARG A 606 1.79 -9.01 13.06
C ARG A 606 3.13 -9.14 13.80
N GLN A 607 4.19 -9.55 13.09
CA GLN A 607 5.51 -9.71 13.71
C GLN A 607 6.07 -8.36 14.16
N ALA A 608 5.89 -7.31 13.34
CA ALA A 608 6.23 -5.94 13.71
C ALA A 608 5.45 -5.49 14.96
N PHE A 609 4.14 -5.78 15.04
CA PHE A 609 3.33 -5.43 16.22
C PHE A 609 3.77 -6.17 17.47
N CYS A 610 4.07 -7.46 17.37
CA CYS A 610 4.61 -8.26 18.47
C CYS A 610 5.93 -7.68 18.97
N GLN A 611 6.86 -7.35 18.07
CA GLN A 611 8.13 -6.72 18.43
C GLN A 611 7.92 -5.38 19.14
N ARG A 612 7.05 -4.51 18.62
CA ARG A 612 6.77 -3.21 19.25
C ARG A 612 6.08 -3.37 20.60
N PHE A 613 5.19 -4.34 20.75
CA PHE A 613 4.50 -4.65 22.01
C PHE A 613 5.47 -5.16 23.08
N LEU A 614 6.40 -6.05 22.71
CA LEU A 614 7.46 -6.52 23.61
C LEU A 614 8.39 -5.39 24.03
N GLN A 615 8.78 -4.52 23.09
CA GLN A 615 9.58 -3.34 23.38
C GLN A 615 8.83 -2.40 24.34
N TRP A 616 7.53 -2.17 24.12
CA TRP A 616 6.70 -1.39 25.03
C TRP A 616 6.67 -1.99 26.44
N LYS A 617 6.57 -3.31 26.58
CA LYS A 617 6.63 -3.99 27.89
C LYS A 617 7.97 -3.75 28.58
N ALA A 618 9.09 -3.87 27.87
CA ALA A 618 10.42 -3.60 28.40
C ALA A 618 10.57 -2.13 28.85
N GLU A 619 10.17 -1.17 28.01
CA GLU A 619 10.20 0.26 28.35
C GLU A 619 9.28 0.62 29.52
N LEU A 620 8.14 -0.05 29.66
CA LEU A 620 7.24 0.12 30.80
C LEU A 620 7.91 -0.36 32.08
N ALA A 621 8.54 -1.54 32.02
CA ALA A 621 9.27 -2.14 33.13
C ALA A 621 10.42 -1.22 33.59
N GLU A 622 11.20 -0.66 32.67
CA GLU A 622 12.26 0.30 33.02
C GLU A 622 11.73 1.62 33.60
N GLY A 623 10.63 2.14 33.03
CA GLY A 623 10.06 3.45 33.41
C GLY A 623 9.32 3.46 34.75
N THR A 624 8.96 2.30 35.28
CA THR A 624 8.33 2.13 36.59
C THR A 624 9.25 1.31 37.46
N ASN A 625 9.90 1.89 38.47
CA ASN A 625 10.74 1.16 39.42
C ASN A 625 10.09 -0.17 39.84
N LEU A 626 10.51 -1.28 39.22
CA LEU A 626 9.90 -2.63 39.22
C LEU A 626 9.82 -3.30 40.60
N LEU A 627 10.27 -2.62 41.65
CA LEU A 627 10.35 -3.14 43.00
C LEU A 627 8.99 -3.21 43.71
N GLU A 628 7.90 -2.72 43.11
CA GLU A 628 6.55 -2.84 43.67
C GLU A 628 5.66 -3.81 42.86
N SER A 629 5.35 -4.96 43.48
CA SER A 629 4.66 -6.14 42.97
C SER A 629 3.20 -5.96 42.50
N THR A 630 2.66 -4.74 42.49
CA THR A 630 1.24 -4.48 42.14
C THR A 630 0.99 -4.34 40.64
N MET A 631 2.05 -4.21 39.83
CA MET A 631 1.95 -3.94 38.39
C MET A 631 1.43 -5.12 37.54
N GLU A 632 1.71 -6.36 37.94
CA GLU A 632 1.31 -7.60 37.23
C GLU A 632 0.12 -8.31 37.88
N LYS A 633 -0.50 -7.68 38.88
CA LYS A 633 -1.68 -8.26 39.54
C LYS A 633 -2.83 -8.42 38.55
N ALA A 634 -3.52 -9.56 38.59
CA ALA A 634 -4.77 -9.74 37.86
C ALA A 634 -5.87 -8.80 38.41
N TYR A 635 -6.50 -8.04 37.53
CA TYR A 635 -7.60 -7.14 37.87
C TYR A 635 -8.98 -7.79 37.68
N PRO A 636 -10.01 -7.35 38.43
CA PRO A 636 -11.37 -7.80 38.21
C PRO A 636 -11.87 -7.48 36.80
N GLU A 637 -12.81 -8.28 36.27
CA GLU A 637 -13.34 -8.15 34.90
C GLU A 637 -13.86 -6.75 34.57
N TRP A 638 -14.30 -5.97 35.56
CA TRP A 638 -14.85 -4.65 35.30
C TRP A 638 -13.82 -3.62 34.84
N VAL A 639 -12.53 -3.88 35.09
CA VAL A 639 -11.41 -3.03 34.66
C VAL A 639 -11.19 -3.13 33.15
N TYR A 640 -11.38 -4.32 32.57
CA TYR A 640 -11.22 -4.56 31.13
C TYR A 640 -12.49 -4.14 30.40
N LYS A 641 -12.46 -2.97 29.76
CA LYS A 641 -13.60 -2.38 29.05
C LYS A 641 -13.74 -2.96 27.65
N HIS A 642 -12.60 -3.15 26.97
CA HIS A 642 -12.59 -3.60 25.57
C HIS A 642 -12.90 -5.10 25.44
N LEU A 643 -12.56 -5.91 26.46
CA LEU A 643 -12.98 -7.33 26.52
C LEU A 643 -14.49 -7.53 26.65
N ARG A 644 -15.21 -6.57 27.27
CA ARG A 644 -16.67 -6.70 27.42
C ARG A 644 -17.41 -6.51 26.10
N GLY A 645 -16.82 -5.80 25.14
CA GLY A 645 -17.36 -5.68 23.78
C GLY A 645 -17.48 -7.04 23.09
N VAL A 646 -16.44 -7.88 23.20
CA VAL A 646 -16.38 -9.22 22.58
C VAL A 646 -17.47 -10.15 23.07
N ARG A 647 -17.70 -10.23 24.39
CA ARG A 647 -18.76 -11.08 24.98
C ARG A 647 -20.17 -10.55 24.68
N ALA A 648 -20.32 -9.25 24.40
CA ALA A 648 -21.59 -8.66 24.01
C ALA A 648 -21.92 -8.90 22.52
N VAL A 649 -20.93 -8.82 21.63
CA VAL A 649 -21.09 -9.11 20.19
C VAL A 649 -21.40 -10.60 19.95
N THR A 650 -20.86 -11.51 20.76
CA THR A 650 -21.19 -12.94 20.67
C THR A 650 -22.60 -13.31 21.17
N SER A 651 -23.29 -12.42 21.90
CA SER A 651 -24.62 -12.68 22.46
C SER A 651 -25.76 -11.92 21.77
N LYS A 652 -25.46 -10.89 20.97
CA LYS A 652 -26.44 -10.18 20.14
C LYS A 652 -25.98 -10.22 18.69
N GLY A 653 -26.75 -10.91 17.85
CA GLY A 653 -26.46 -11.08 16.43
C GLY A 653 -26.13 -9.77 15.70
N LEU A 654 -25.36 -9.94 14.63
CA LEU A 654 -24.63 -9.03 13.73
C LEU A 654 -25.31 -7.73 13.23
N ALA A 655 -26.46 -7.31 13.77
CA ALA A 655 -27.32 -6.27 13.19
C ALA A 655 -27.00 -4.82 13.63
N SER A 656 -25.97 -4.58 14.46
CA SER A 656 -25.57 -3.23 14.89
C SER A 656 -24.08 -2.91 14.68
N ALA A 657 -23.35 -3.74 13.93
CA ALA A 657 -21.89 -3.65 13.81
C ALA A 657 -21.37 -2.45 13.00
N ASP A 658 -22.24 -1.73 12.28
CA ASP A 658 -21.79 -0.62 11.41
C ASP A 658 -21.58 0.71 12.15
N CYS A 659 -22.04 0.83 13.40
CA CYS A 659 -21.93 2.05 14.20
C CYS A 659 -21.06 1.95 15.47
N ASP A 660 -20.78 0.75 15.97
CA ASP A 660 -19.92 0.54 17.14
C ASP A 660 -18.58 -0.11 16.73
N ASP A 661 -17.47 0.39 17.29
CA ASP A 661 -16.12 -0.15 17.06
C ASP A 661 -15.97 -1.52 17.73
N ASP A 662 -15.63 -2.54 16.95
CA ASP A 662 -15.40 -3.91 17.45
C ASP A 662 -14.05 -4.10 18.14
N PHE A 663 -13.13 -3.13 18.02
CA PHE A 663 -11.76 -3.11 18.58
C PHE A 663 -10.73 -4.08 17.96
N TYR A 664 -11.13 -4.99 17.07
CA TYR A 664 -10.25 -6.02 16.52
C TYR A 664 -10.10 -5.95 15.00
N THR A 665 -11.12 -5.51 14.28
CA THR A 665 -11.08 -5.49 12.82
C THR A 665 -10.21 -4.34 12.33
N PRO A 666 -9.50 -4.50 11.19
CA PRO A 666 -8.80 -3.41 10.53
C PRO A 666 -9.73 -2.24 10.27
N VAL A 667 -9.23 -1.03 10.51
CA VAL A 667 -10.07 0.16 10.44
C VAL A 667 -9.71 0.97 9.21
N PRO A 668 -10.66 1.16 8.26
CA PRO A 668 -10.43 2.01 7.12
C PRO A 668 -10.32 3.49 7.55
N PRO A 669 -9.66 4.35 6.75
CA PRO A 669 -9.39 5.74 7.12
C PRO A 669 -10.66 6.53 7.48
N ALA A 670 -11.77 6.27 6.77
CA ALA A 670 -13.05 6.90 7.05
C ALA A 670 -13.59 6.52 8.44
N LYS A 671 -13.53 5.24 8.82
CA LYS A 671 -13.94 4.76 10.16
C LYS A 671 -12.95 5.24 11.23
N TYR A 672 -11.66 5.37 10.92
CA TYR A 672 -10.67 5.94 11.84
C TYR A 672 -11.01 7.39 12.23
N VAL A 673 -11.43 8.21 11.26
CA VAL A 673 -11.87 9.58 11.55
C VAL A 673 -13.07 9.59 12.52
N LEU A 674 -14.02 8.68 12.33
CA LEU A 674 -15.22 8.58 13.17
C LEU A 674 -14.94 8.02 14.57
N PHE A 675 -14.11 6.98 14.68
CA PHE A 675 -13.86 6.29 15.95
C PHE A 675 -12.73 6.89 16.78
N ARG A 676 -11.76 7.55 16.15
CA ARG A 676 -10.56 8.05 16.82
C ARG A 676 -10.42 9.57 16.79
N LEU A 677 -10.50 10.19 15.62
CA LEU A 677 -10.28 11.64 15.47
C LEU A 677 -11.42 12.44 16.11
N GLN A 678 -12.67 12.17 15.72
CA GLN A 678 -13.83 12.92 16.21
C GLN A 678 -14.01 12.82 17.74
N PRO A 679 -13.94 11.62 18.36
CA PRO A 679 -14.07 11.52 19.81
C PRO A 679 -12.93 12.20 20.56
N ALA A 680 -11.72 12.24 19.99
CA ALA A 680 -10.61 12.97 20.58
C ALA A 680 -10.81 14.48 20.56
N ILE A 681 -11.34 15.01 19.44
CA ILE A 681 -11.72 16.42 19.32
C ILE A 681 -12.78 16.78 20.38
N ASP A 682 -13.84 15.98 20.48
CA ASP A 682 -14.96 16.22 21.41
C ASP A 682 -14.52 16.11 22.87
N PHE A 683 -13.62 15.17 23.17
CA PHE A 683 -13.02 14.99 24.49
C PHE A 683 -12.26 16.24 24.97
N TYR A 684 -11.46 16.85 24.10
CA TYR A 684 -10.72 18.05 24.47
C TYR A 684 -11.63 19.29 24.50
N GLN A 685 -12.50 19.45 23.49
CA GLN A 685 -13.42 20.60 23.40
C GLN A 685 -14.34 20.71 24.61
N SER A 686 -14.94 19.60 25.05
CA SER A 686 -15.86 19.58 26.20
C SER A 686 -15.19 20.01 27.51
N ARG A 687 -13.87 19.83 27.65
CA ARG A 687 -13.12 20.11 28.89
C ARG A 687 -12.55 21.53 28.97
N ILE A 688 -12.28 22.17 27.84
CA ILE A 688 -11.77 23.55 27.78
C ILE A 688 -12.61 24.53 28.61
N PRO A 689 -13.96 24.63 28.45
CA PRO A 689 -14.74 25.64 29.18
C PRO A 689 -14.72 25.38 30.69
N TRP A 690 -14.75 24.11 31.10
CA TRP A 690 -14.71 23.74 32.51
C TRP A 690 -13.35 24.08 33.14
N MET A 691 -12.24 23.76 32.47
CA MET A 691 -10.90 24.12 32.96
C MET A 691 -10.70 25.63 33.03
N ALA A 692 -11.20 26.38 32.04
CA ALA A 692 -11.14 27.85 32.03
C ALA A 692 -11.95 28.47 33.17
N ARG A 693 -13.14 27.94 33.49
CA ARG A 693 -13.93 28.40 34.65
C ARG A 693 -13.22 28.12 35.97
N ARG A 694 -12.65 26.92 36.15
CA ARG A 694 -11.91 26.58 37.38
C ARG A 694 -10.67 27.44 37.58
N ARG A 695 -9.93 27.73 36.50
CA ARG A 695 -8.79 28.65 36.55
C ARG A 695 -9.24 30.04 36.99
N ARG A 696 -10.28 30.60 36.35
CA ARG A 696 -10.81 31.93 36.71
C ARG A 696 -11.27 31.99 38.16
N LEU A 697 -12.00 30.97 38.61
CA LEU A 697 -12.44 30.89 40.01
C LEU A 697 -11.26 30.91 40.98
N LEU A 698 -10.22 30.10 40.72
CA LEU A 698 -9.04 30.04 41.58
C LEU A 698 -8.27 31.38 41.60
N GLN A 699 -8.11 32.03 40.44
CA GLN A 699 -7.49 33.36 40.35
C GLN A 699 -8.26 34.42 41.14
N VAL A 700 -9.60 34.40 41.06
CA VAL A 700 -10.45 35.29 41.85
C VAL A 700 -10.27 35.04 43.35
N CYS A 701 -10.19 33.78 43.80
CA CYS A 701 -9.92 33.45 45.21
C CYS A 701 -8.55 33.96 45.66
N ILE A 702 -7.50 33.80 44.85
CA ILE A 702 -6.14 34.28 45.16
C ILE A 702 -6.12 35.82 45.30
N ILE A 703 -6.78 36.53 44.37
CA ILE A 703 -6.92 37.99 44.44
C ILE A 703 -7.70 38.38 45.70
N ALA A 704 -8.84 37.73 45.99
CA ALA A 704 -9.63 38.00 47.19
C ALA A 704 -8.83 37.83 48.48
N CYS A 705 -8.02 36.77 48.61
CA CYS A 705 -7.14 36.57 49.76
C CYS A 705 -6.13 37.72 49.93
N SER A 706 -5.56 38.24 48.83
CA SER A 706 -4.62 39.37 48.89
C SER A 706 -5.29 40.68 49.34
N LEU A 707 -6.54 40.93 48.90
CA LEU A 707 -7.33 42.07 49.37
C LEU A 707 -7.70 41.92 50.85
N CYS A 708 -8.15 40.74 51.28
CA CYS A 708 -8.46 40.46 52.68
C CYS A 708 -7.26 40.70 53.59
N SER A 709 -6.06 40.29 53.18
CA SER A 709 -4.82 40.53 53.93
C SER A 709 -4.55 42.03 54.09
N SER A 710 -4.74 42.81 53.02
CA SER A 710 -4.56 44.28 53.04
C SER A 710 -5.58 44.97 53.95
N ILE A 711 -6.85 44.53 53.93
CA ILE A 711 -7.92 45.06 54.77
C ILE A 711 -7.64 44.77 56.25
N LEU A 712 -7.26 43.54 56.60
CA LEU A 712 -6.93 43.15 57.98
C LEU A 712 -5.74 43.93 58.53
N SER A 713 -4.75 44.23 57.68
CA SER A 713 -3.61 45.09 58.05
C SER A 713 -4.06 46.51 58.42
N HIS A 714 -4.99 47.10 57.68
CA HIS A 714 -5.53 48.43 57.97
C HIS A 714 -6.26 48.48 59.33
N PHE A 715 -7.05 47.46 59.65
CA PHE A 715 -7.78 47.36 60.92
C PHE A 715 -6.93 46.92 62.12
N LYS A 716 -5.59 46.84 61.97
CA LYS A 716 -4.64 46.40 63.01
C LYS A 716 -4.94 45.02 63.61
N GLN A 717 -5.64 44.16 62.87
CA GLN A 717 -5.97 42.78 63.26
C GLN A 717 -4.82 41.84 62.89
N GLY A 718 -3.66 42.03 63.54
CA GLY A 718 -2.40 41.35 63.19
C GLY A 718 -2.44 39.81 63.32
N THR A 719 -3.31 39.28 64.19
CA THR A 719 -3.47 37.84 64.41
C THR A 719 -4.05 37.10 63.20
N TRP A 720 -4.91 37.72 62.40
CA TRP A 720 -5.57 37.03 61.27
C TRP A 720 -4.76 37.03 59.97
N ILE A 721 -3.73 37.89 59.87
CA ILE A 721 -2.92 38.06 58.65
C ILE A 721 -2.19 36.76 58.25
N PRO A 722 -1.51 36.02 59.16
CA PRO A 722 -0.79 34.80 58.80
C PRO A 722 -1.71 33.67 58.32
N LEU A 723 -2.94 33.59 58.85
CA LEU A 723 -3.96 32.64 58.40
C LEU A 723 -4.36 32.87 56.94
N VAL A 724 -4.61 34.13 56.57
CA VAL A 724 -4.94 34.51 55.19
C VAL A 724 -3.74 34.31 54.27
N ALA A 725 -2.52 34.61 54.73
CA ALA A 725 -1.29 34.37 53.97
C ALA A 725 -1.02 32.88 53.71
N SER A 726 -1.29 32.01 54.69
CA SER A 726 -1.22 30.55 54.52
C SER A 726 -2.22 30.04 53.49
N LEU A 727 -3.48 30.49 53.56
CA LEU A 727 -4.51 30.16 52.57
C LEU A 727 -4.13 30.62 51.16
N TYR A 728 -3.58 31.84 51.02
CA TYR A 728 -3.06 32.35 49.76
C TYR A 728 -1.95 31.45 49.18
N SER A 729 -0.96 31.09 50.00
CA SER A 729 0.15 30.22 49.59
C SER A 729 -0.34 28.83 49.19
N SER A 730 -1.29 28.25 49.93
CA SER A 730 -1.88 26.95 49.61
C SER A 730 -2.68 26.96 48.30
N LEU A 731 -3.41 28.05 48.02
CA LEU A 731 -4.12 28.21 46.74
C LEU A 731 -3.14 28.34 45.56
N CYS A 732 -2.06 29.10 45.73
CA CYS A 732 -1.02 29.22 44.71
C CYS A 732 -0.33 27.87 44.45
N ALA A 733 0.04 27.14 45.51
CA ALA A 733 0.62 25.81 45.42
C ALA A 733 -0.32 24.82 44.71
N TRP A 734 -1.62 24.86 45.03
CA TRP A 734 -2.62 24.06 44.31
C TRP A 734 -2.75 24.44 42.83
N GLN A 735 -2.69 25.74 42.49
CA GLN A 735 -2.72 26.19 41.10
C GLN A 735 -1.57 25.58 40.29
N GLU A 736 -0.36 25.66 40.85
CA GLU A 736 0.86 25.16 40.24
C GLU A 736 0.81 23.64 40.07
N PHE A 737 0.47 22.90 41.13
CA PHE A 737 0.32 21.44 41.07
C PHE A 737 -0.77 21.00 40.09
N ALA A 738 -1.91 21.69 40.08
CA ALA A 738 -2.99 21.41 39.14
C ALA A 738 -2.58 21.73 37.70
N GLY A 739 -1.62 22.63 37.47
CA GLY A 739 -1.08 23.01 36.16
C GLY A 739 -2.19 23.43 35.19
N LEU A 740 -3.20 24.16 35.68
CA LEU A 740 -4.41 24.48 34.90
C LEU A 740 -4.08 25.28 33.64
N ASP A 741 -3.09 26.18 33.72
CA ASP A 741 -2.61 26.98 32.59
C ASP A 741 -1.98 26.13 31.50
N GLN A 742 -1.05 25.25 31.89
CA GLN A 742 -0.40 24.34 30.95
C GLN A 742 -1.42 23.37 30.32
N LYS A 743 -2.38 22.85 31.10
CA LYS A 743 -3.43 21.96 30.58
C LYS A 743 -4.36 22.66 29.61
N LEU A 744 -4.80 23.88 29.92
CA LEU A 744 -5.67 24.66 29.05
C LEU A 744 -4.97 24.97 27.72
N ARG A 745 -3.71 25.39 27.78
CA ARG A 745 -2.89 25.64 26.59
C ARG A 745 -2.74 24.38 25.74
N ARG A 746 -2.33 23.26 26.34
CA ARG A 746 -2.19 21.96 25.64
C ARG A 746 -3.49 21.50 24.99
N TYR A 747 -4.64 21.60 25.68
CA TYR A 747 -5.93 21.21 25.11
C TYR A 747 -6.36 22.12 23.96
N THR A 748 -6.07 23.41 24.04
CA THR A 748 -6.40 24.37 22.98
C THR A 748 -5.54 24.12 21.75
N GLU A 749 -4.21 23.95 21.94
CA GLU A 749 -3.26 23.61 20.88
C GLU A 749 -3.61 22.27 20.22
N ALA A 750 -3.91 21.23 21.01
CA ALA A 750 -4.31 19.93 20.49
C ALA A 750 -5.61 19.99 19.66
N VAL A 751 -6.63 20.73 20.10
CA VAL A 751 -7.88 20.88 19.34
C VAL A 751 -7.64 21.62 18.02
N GLN A 752 -6.84 22.69 18.03
CA GLN A 752 -6.51 23.42 16.80
C GLN A 752 -5.75 22.53 15.81
N ALA A 753 -4.75 21.77 16.30
CA ALA A 753 -4.01 20.82 15.49
C ALA A 753 -4.90 19.72 14.90
N LEU A 754 -5.73 19.06 15.72
CA LEU A 754 -6.64 18.00 15.27
C LEU A 754 -7.69 18.51 14.27
N LYS A 755 -8.24 19.72 14.47
CA LYS A 755 -9.14 20.36 13.48
C LYS A 755 -8.41 20.73 12.19
N GLY A 756 -7.15 21.11 12.27
CA GLY A 756 -6.30 21.34 11.11
C GLY A 756 -6.14 20.07 10.27
N VAL A 757 -5.86 18.94 10.92
CA VAL A 757 -5.78 17.63 10.26
C VAL A 757 -7.13 17.22 9.66
N GLN A 758 -8.24 17.41 10.38
CA GLN A 758 -9.58 17.14 9.87
C GLN A 758 -9.90 17.98 8.62
N SER A 759 -9.57 19.27 8.64
CA SER A 759 -9.82 20.18 7.50
C SER A 759 -8.98 19.79 6.29
N TRP A 760 -7.71 19.43 6.52
CA TRP A 760 -6.83 18.91 5.47
C TRP A 760 -7.37 17.61 4.86
N TRP A 761 -7.81 16.65 5.69
CA TRP A 761 -8.38 15.39 5.20
C TRP A 761 -9.63 15.60 4.34
N VAL A 762 -10.51 16.51 4.76
CA VAL A 762 -11.72 16.86 4.00
C VAL A 762 -11.38 17.55 2.68
N SER A 763 -10.26 18.27 2.59
CA SER A 763 -9.82 18.91 1.34
C SER A 763 -9.32 17.95 0.27
N LEU A 764 -8.92 16.72 0.66
CA LEU A 764 -8.45 15.70 -0.28
C LEU A 764 -9.59 15.12 -1.11
N THR A 765 -9.29 14.83 -2.38
CA THR A 765 -10.14 14.04 -3.28
C THR A 765 -10.25 12.58 -2.80
N GLU A 766 -11.25 11.84 -3.26
CA GLU A 766 -11.45 10.45 -2.84
C GLU A 766 -10.26 9.54 -3.19
N VAL A 767 -9.64 9.74 -4.36
CA VAL A 767 -8.46 8.97 -4.79
C VAL A 767 -7.25 9.27 -3.90
N GLU A 768 -7.07 10.54 -3.51
CA GLU A 768 -6.00 10.92 -2.59
C GLU A 768 -6.23 10.36 -1.18
N ARG A 769 -7.47 10.27 -0.72
CA ARG A 769 -7.79 9.63 0.57
C ARG A 769 -7.49 8.12 0.58
N ALA A 770 -7.49 7.48 -0.58
CA ALA A 770 -7.10 6.07 -0.72
C ALA A 770 -5.57 5.88 -0.83
N SER A 771 -4.77 6.95 -0.98
CA SER A 771 -3.31 6.85 -1.04
C SER A 771 -2.73 6.44 0.32
N PRO A 772 -1.88 5.40 0.39
CA PRO A 772 -1.22 4.97 1.62
C PRO A 772 -0.45 6.11 2.32
N VAL A 773 0.18 7.00 1.54
CA VAL A 773 0.95 8.14 2.07
C VAL A 773 0.03 9.15 2.78
N CYS A 774 -1.15 9.40 2.22
CA CYS A 774 -2.13 10.29 2.85
C CYS A 774 -2.74 9.67 4.10
N ILE A 775 -2.98 8.36 4.09
CA ILE A 775 -3.48 7.59 5.25
C ILE A 775 -2.43 7.60 6.37
N ASP A 776 -1.17 7.31 6.06
CA ASP A 776 -0.06 7.37 7.01
C ASP A 776 0.02 8.76 7.63
N ARG A 777 0.00 9.82 6.81
CA ARG A 777 0.03 11.20 7.31
C ARG A 777 -1.16 11.54 8.21
N LEU A 778 -2.36 11.06 7.88
CA LEU A 778 -3.55 11.24 8.70
C LEU A 778 -3.35 10.62 10.09
N VAL A 779 -3.05 9.31 10.13
CA VAL A 779 -2.94 8.57 11.39
C VAL A 779 -1.78 9.09 12.21
N GLU A 780 -0.61 9.33 11.61
CA GLU A 780 0.55 9.81 12.35
C GLU A 780 0.35 11.20 12.94
N SER A 781 -0.21 12.14 12.17
CA SER A 781 -0.46 13.48 12.69
C SER A 781 -1.40 13.41 13.90
N VAL A 782 -2.50 12.65 13.79
CA VAL A 782 -3.48 12.50 14.89
C VAL A 782 -2.84 11.85 16.11
N GLU A 783 -2.13 10.74 15.90
CA GLU A 783 -1.53 9.99 16.99
C GLU A 783 -0.37 10.73 17.66
N GLU A 784 0.45 11.47 16.91
CA GLU A 784 1.53 12.31 17.48
C GLU A 784 0.96 13.45 18.34
N PHE A 785 -0.09 14.13 17.88
CA PHE A 785 -0.77 15.16 18.67
C PHE A 785 -1.45 14.62 19.93
N GLN A 786 -1.77 13.33 19.98
CA GLN A 786 -2.37 12.71 21.16
C GLN A 786 -1.33 12.17 22.16
N LEU A 787 -0.09 11.97 21.73
CA LEU A 787 1.02 11.58 22.60
C LEU A 787 1.64 12.78 23.32
N ASN A 788 1.66 13.95 22.66
CA ASN A 788 2.13 15.23 23.21
C ASN A 788 1.09 15.87 24.16
#